data_AF-A0AAW1CTD9-F1
#
_entry.id   AF-A0AAW1CTD9-F1
#
_cell.length_a   1.000
_cell.length_b   1.000
_cell.length_c   1.000
_cell.angle_alpha   90.00
_cell.angle_beta   90.00
_cell.angle_gamma   90.00
#
_symmetry.space_group_name_H-M   'P 1'
#
loop_
_entity.id
_entity.type
_entity.pdbx_description
1 polymer ?
#
loop_
_entity_poly.entity_id
_entity_poly.type
_entity_poly.pdbx_seq_one_letter_code
_entity_poly.pdbx_strand_id
1 'polypeptide(L)'
;MRDELINLTGSLRVAGGRDRQGRPIVILHAPQQIQSFDKNQLEKSIHYVLSIYSEETRRKGITFVVAAQKSNWRLTRLCVRHLLHGLSDEPAQVIVVRPEAFWDKRVDNCTRSQQTSQPIYIPLSRLTKYIELSQVTSELGGSLEYDHDNWIEERVKAERFFRENTETQTELERVTKILTGAKQGINNAARTMTQTSATYNNTSHMANSLIQEGRNMLDEFGIAKITEVIGQDILDTRNKIDKQLSLARTRLLALHQAWANLQKSIADAKEVTKLEIGVKEVTEWLLNSGEDLLTSHNQVGYDIQSAEQLRRDHEALELSCRETYGHYAELLHKIDACIQAGVVIPDDLQAQREFMDFVIRSFATRLERRRNILISSARFYRLVSEYFQKTSDIYENLVMTPNLDQLDKAHGTLMQLQESQNNIDILEDALVREGEKLTDLLAMPVKDALGRDIRVEYGADILNIREILDMTKARSELFRDNVELQRVTLEQGSHIYNYEKDASQAIVWLDDLFEVMLKSHCQVGCNVNEIQHQKAEHQTFEDTAKGTYEFGSQLLNAALSLRHSCKLCEADNLALTTKLEESWQKLQTAANHHMTRLRVTAVLHRTLDKHCDELKEITERVPLVKGEELRQLMISRESLLLEVARMIRLARLLKSRLREPLCPQQ
;
A
#
# COMPACT_ATOMS: atom_id res chain seq x y z
N MET A 1 -75.44 23.44 -9.75
CA MET A 1 -75.41 22.14 -9.04
C MET A 1 -76.72 21.77 -8.35
N ARG A 2 -77.28 22.56 -7.41
CA ARG A 2 -78.59 22.23 -6.81
C ARG A 2 -79.70 22.10 -7.86
N ASP A 3 -79.89 23.13 -8.69
CA ASP A 3 -80.91 23.12 -9.75
C ASP A 3 -80.66 22.04 -10.81
N GLU A 4 -79.39 21.74 -11.09
CA GLU A 4 -78.99 20.66 -11.99
C GLU A 4 -79.39 19.29 -11.42
N LEU A 5 -79.22 19.06 -10.11
CA LEU A 5 -79.61 17.82 -9.45
C LEU A 5 -81.12 17.67 -9.29
N ILE A 6 -81.83 18.78 -9.02
CA ILE A 6 -83.30 18.79 -9.02
C ILE A 6 -83.80 18.42 -10.42
N ASN A 7 -83.23 19.00 -11.47
CA ASN A 7 -83.57 18.64 -12.84
C ASN A 7 -83.22 17.18 -13.12
N LEU A 8 -82.01 16.72 -12.80
CA LEU A 8 -81.54 15.35 -13.03
C LEU A 8 -82.38 14.32 -12.30
N THR A 9 -82.84 14.56 -11.08
CA THR A 9 -83.67 13.61 -10.33
C THR A 9 -85.15 13.70 -10.70
N GLY A 10 -85.61 14.86 -11.19
CA GLY A 10 -86.95 15.06 -11.72
C GLY A 10 -88.01 14.71 -10.69
N SER A 11 -88.89 13.76 -11.03
CA SER A 11 -89.94 13.27 -10.14
C SER A 11 -89.59 11.98 -9.38
N LEU A 12 -88.34 11.52 -9.47
CA LEU A 12 -87.84 10.39 -8.68
C LEU A 12 -87.43 10.85 -7.28
N ARG A 13 -87.72 10.03 -6.28
CA ARG A 13 -87.37 10.25 -4.87
C ARG A 13 -86.70 9.00 -4.32
N VAL A 14 -85.55 9.19 -3.70
CA VAL A 14 -84.79 8.12 -3.04
C VAL A 14 -84.93 8.32 -1.55
N ALA A 15 -85.93 7.67 -0.95
CA ALA A 15 -86.28 7.86 0.45
C ALA A 15 -85.49 6.95 1.41
N GLY A 16 -84.74 5.97 0.88
CA GLY A 16 -83.93 5.04 1.66
C GLY A 16 -84.67 3.78 2.14
N GLY A 17 -85.97 3.67 1.89
CA GLY A 17 -86.76 2.49 2.26
C GLY A 17 -86.41 1.22 1.49
N ARG A 18 -86.81 0.06 2.04
CA ARG A 18 -86.64 -1.27 1.43
C ARG A 18 -87.95 -2.02 1.31
N ASP A 19 -88.10 -2.84 0.27
CA ASP A 19 -89.22 -3.76 0.16
C ASP A 19 -89.06 -4.98 1.09
N ARG A 20 -90.07 -5.86 1.14
CA ARG A 20 -90.01 -7.08 1.96
C ARG A 20 -88.93 -8.09 1.53
N GLN A 21 -88.35 -7.93 0.34
CA GLN A 21 -87.23 -8.71 -0.15
C GLN A 21 -85.88 -8.04 0.13
N GLY A 22 -85.88 -6.88 0.81
CA GLY A 22 -84.68 -6.12 1.16
C GLY A 22 -84.15 -5.22 0.03
N ARG A 23 -84.86 -5.11 -1.09
CA ARG A 23 -84.45 -4.30 -2.24
C ARG A 23 -84.73 -2.81 -1.99
N PRO A 24 -83.83 -1.90 -2.38
CA PRO A 24 -84.04 -0.46 -2.22
C PRO A 24 -85.27 0.03 -2.98
N ILE A 25 -85.96 1.02 -2.41
CA ILE A 25 -87.15 1.62 -3.01
C ILE A 25 -86.84 2.99 -3.59
N VAL A 26 -87.27 3.20 -4.84
CA VAL A 26 -87.29 4.51 -5.50
C VAL A 26 -88.72 4.86 -5.83
N ILE A 27 -89.19 6.04 -5.41
CA ILE A 27 -90.56 6.48 -5.66
C ILE A 27 -90.56 7.39 -6.89
N LEU A 28 -91.39 7.07 -7.89
CA LEU A 28 -91.66 7.92 -9.04
C LEU A 28 -93.01 8.62 -8.84
N HIS A 29 -93.00 9.93 -8.65
CA HIS A 29 -94.23 10.71 -8.65
C HIS A 29 -94.69 10.92 -10.10
N ALA A 30 -95.85 10.37 -10.45
CA ALA A 30 -96.38 10.51 -11.79
C ALA A 30 -96.89 11.95 -12.01
N PRO A 31 -96.52 12.62 -13.12
CA PRO A 31 -96.91 14.00 -13.38
C PRO A 31 -98.43 14.14 -13.52
N GLN A 32 -98.97 15.28 -13.09
CA GLN A 32 -100.42 15.54 -13.11
C GLN A 32 -100.91 16.03 -14.48
N GLN A 33 -100.04 16.68 -15.26
CA GLN A 33 -100.36 17.28 -16.56
C GLN A 33 -99.53 16.66 -17.68
N ILE A 34 -100.10 16.54 -18.88
CA ILE A 34 -99.42 15.88 -20.02
C ILE A 34 -98.21 16.70 -20.49
N GLN A 35 -98.29 18.02 -20.39
CA GLN A 35 -97.24 18.95 -20.83
C GLN A 35 -95.96 18.89 -19.99
N SER A 36 -96.02 18.35 -18.76
CA SER A 36 -94.85 18.22 -17.88
C SER A 36 -94.10 16.90 -18.02
N PHE A 37 -94.54 16.01 -18.93
CA PHE A 37 -93.85 14.75 -19.19
C PHE A 37 -92.79 14.92 -20.28
N ASP A 38 -91.53 14.79 -19.91
CA ASP A 38 -90.40 14.66 -20.84
C ASP A 38 -89.79 13.26 -20.72
N LYS A 39 -89.86 12.51 -21.83
CA LYS A 39 -89.29 11.17 -21.94
C LYS A 39 -87.77 11.17 -21.70
N ASN A 40 -87.05 12.07 -22.36
CA ASN A 40 -85.59 12.09 -22.32
C ASN A 40 -85.09 12.47 -20.93
N GLN A 41 -85.84 13.35 -20.25
CA GLN A 41 -85.53 13.72 -18.88
C GLN A 41 -85.75 12.56 -17.91
N LEU A 42 -86.87 11.82 -18.03
CA LEU A 42 -87.12 10.65 -17.18
C LEU A 42 -86.05 9.57 -17.37
N GLU A 43 -85.61 9.31 -18.61
CA GLU A 43 -84.52 8.36 -18.89
C GLU A 43 -83.21 8.82 -18.23
N LYS A 44 -82.85 10.12 -18.34
CA LYS A 44 -81.68 10.69 -17.63
C LYS A 44 -81.82 10.56 -16.11
N SER A 45 -83.02 10.77 -15.56
CA SER A 45 -83.28 10.63 -14.12
C SER A 45 -83.13 9.19 -13.63
N ILE A 46 -83.60 8.22 -14.42
CA ILE A 46 -83.41 6.80 -14.13
C ILE A 46 -81.92 6.46 -14.12
N HIS A 47 -81.19 6.83 -15.17
CA HIS A 47 -79.74 6.59 -15.24
C HIS A 47 -78.98 7.23 -14.08
N TYR A 48 -79.33 8.46 -13.72
CA TYR A 48 -78.72 9.15 -12.59
C TYR A 48 -79.00 8.42 -11.27
N VAL A 49 -80.26 8.10 -10.95
CA VAL A 49 -80.62 7.41 -9.71
C VAL A 49 -79.97 6.02 -9.63
N LEU A 50 -79.93 5.29 -10.73
CA LEU A 50 -79.20 4.02 -10.81
C LEU A 50 -77.70 4.18 -10.53
N SER A 51 -77.08 5.29 -10.97
CA SER A 51 -75.65 5.57 -10.73
C SER A 51 -75.30 5.84 -9.26
N ILE A 52 -76.31 6.13 -8.43
CA ILE A 52 -76.15 6.28 -6.97
C ILE A 52 -75.86 4.92 -6.33
N TYR A 53 -76.55 3.88 -6.80
CA TYR A 53 -76.43 2.53 -6.29
C TYR A 53 -75.21 1.81 -6.85
N SER A 54 -74.57 1.02 -5.98
CA SER A 54 -73.45 0.18 -6.38
C SER A 54 -73.91 -0.89 -7.38
N GLU A 55 -72.96 -1.42 -8.15
CA GLU A 55 -73.25 -2.53 -9.08
C GLU A 55 -73.79 -3.76 -8.34
N GLU A 56 -73.33 -4.01 -7.11
CA GLU A 56 -73.83 -5.09 -6.26
C GLU A 56 -75.30 -4.88 -5.87
N THR A 57 -75.66 -3.65 -5.47
CA THR A 57 -77.04 -3.29 -5.14
C THR A 57 -77.95 -3.42 -6.35
N ARG A 58 -77.50 -2.91 -7.50
CA ARG A 58 -78.25 -3.00 -8.77
C ARG A 58 -78.50 -4.44 -9.20
N ARG A 59 -77.52 -5.34 -9.04
CA ARG A 59 -77.68 -6.79 -9.32
C ARG A 59 -78.69 -7.49 -8.41
N LYS A 60 -78.81 -7.09 -7.14
CA LYS A 60 -79.84 -7.61 -6.21
C LYS A 60 -81.24 -7.12 -6.55
N GLY A 61 -81.29 -5.98 -7.23
CA GLY A 61 -82.47 -5.40 -7.83
C GLY A 61 -83.10 -4.27 -7.03
N ILE A 62 -83.86 -3.42 -7.72
CA ILE A 62 -84.44 -2.19 -7.17
C ILE A 62 -85.96 -2.20 -7.37
N THR A 63 -86.70 -1.74 -6.36
CA THR A 63 -88.16 -1.66 -6.42
C THR A 63 -88.58 -0.22 -6.70
N PHE A 64 -89.21 0.02 -7.84
CA PHE A 64 -89.77 1.32 -8.20
C PHE A 64 -91.25 1.39 -7.85
N VAL A 65 -91.63 2.36 -7.01
CA VAL A 65 -93.02 2.61 -6.64
C VAL A 65 -93.52 3.82 -7.41
N VAL A 66 -94.45 3.61 -8.34
CA VAL A 66 -95.05 4.70 -9.13
C VAL A 66 -96.28 5.22 -8.38
N ALA A 67 -96.15 6.40 -7.78
CA ALA A 67 -97.23 7.11 -7.08
C ALA A 67 -98.15 7.79 -8.10
N ALA A 68 -99.21 7.08 -8.53
CA ALA A 68 -100.12 7.52 -9.58
C ALA A 68 -101.49 8.00 -9.06
N GLN A 69 -101.66 8.14 -7.75
CA GLN A 69 -102.94 8.48 -7.10
C GLN A 69 -103.54 9.82 -7.56
N LYS A 70 -102.68 10.78 -7.92
CA LYS A 70 -103.07 12.14 -8.34
C LYS A 70 -102.82 12.38 -9.85
N SER A 71 -102.46 11.34 -10.62
CA SER A 71 -102.00 11.46 -12.01
C SER A 71 -103.02 10.93 -13.03
N ASN A 72 -102.93 11.40 -14.27
CA ASN A 72 -103.72 10.90 -15.39
C ASN A 72 -103.27 9.48 -15.78
N TRP A 73 -104.19 8.52 -15.86
CA TRP A 73 -103.88 7.13 -16.18
C TRP A 73 -103.14 6.91 -17.51
N ARG A 74 -103.42 7.73 -18.54
CA ARG A 74 -102.70 7.67 -19.83
C ARG A 74 -101.22 8.04 -19.63
N LEU A 75 -100.94 9.02 -18.77
CA LEU A 75 -99.57 9.40 -18.39
C LEU A 75 -98.90 8.37 -17.52
N THR A 76 -99.59 7.82 -16.52
CA THR A 76 -99.04 6.74 -15.68
C THR A 76 -98.58 5.56 -16.52
N ARG A 77 -99.38 5.12 -17.51
CA ARG A 77 -99.00 4.05 -18.43
C ARG A 77 -97.77 4.41 -19.28
N LEU A 78 -97.66 5.68 -19.69
CA LEU A 78 -96.51 6.19 -20.45
C LEU A 78 -95.25 6.23 -19.58
N CYS A 79 -95.33 6.76 -18.35
CA CYS A 79 -94.25 6.76 -17.37
C CYS A 79 -93.77 5.34 -17.05
N VAL A 80 -94.70 4.41 -16.79
CA VAL A 80 -94.36 3.00 -16.50
C VAL A 80 -93.67 2.35 -17.70
N ARG A 81 -94.13 2.61 -18.94
CA ARG A 81 -93.50 2.07 -20.15
C ARG A 81 -92.06 2.58 -20.30
N HIS A 82 -91.82 3.87 -20.08
CA HIS A 82 -90.48 4.45 -20.18
C HIS A 82 -89.58 4.06 -19.00
N LEU A 83 -90.15 3.92 -17.81
CA LEU A 83 -89.46 3.36 -16.65
C LEU A 83 -88.97 1.94 -16.92
N LEU A 84 -89.85 1.05 -17.42
CA LEU A 84 -89.49 -0.32 -17.77
C LEU A 84 -88.45 -0.38 -18.91
N HIS A 85 -88.52 0.55 -19.88
CA HIS A 85 -87.52 0.66 -20.93
C HIS A 85 -86.15 1.09 -20.38
N GLY A 86 -86.10 2.09 -19.50
CA GLY A 86 -84.86 2.53 -18.85
C GLY A 86 -84.27 1.50 -17.87
N LEU A 87 -85.05 0.47 -17.50
CA LEU A 87 -84.65 -0.62 -16.62
C LEU A 87 -84.46 -1.94 -17.39
N SER A 88 -84.36 -1.93 -18.72
CA SER A 88 -84.27 -3.17 -19.53
C SER A 88 -83.13 -4.09 -19.12
N ASP A 89 -82.04 -3.50 -18.62
CA ASP A 89 -80.79 -4.18 -18.32
C ASP A 89 -80.60 -4.40 -16.80
N GLU A 90 -81.55 -3.95 -15.98
CA GLU A 90 -81.46 -3.97 -14.51
C GLU A 90 -82.59 -4.82 -13.91
N PRO A 91 -82.32 -5.70 -12.92
CA PRO A 91 -83.37 -6.47 -12.27
C PRO A 91 -84.22 -5.54 -11.39
N ALA A 92 -85.39 -5.12 -11.87
CA ALA A 92 -86.24 -4.18 -11.14
C ALA A 92 -87.68 -4.68 -10.98
N GLN A 93 -88.28 -4.40 -9.83
CA GLN A 93 -89.72 -4.60 -9.61
C GLN A 93 -90.44 -3.25 -9.69
N VAL A 94 -91.51 -3.17 -10.48
CA VAL A 94 -92.32 -1.94 -10.60
C VAL A 94 -93.68 -2.15 -9.95
N ILE A 95 -94.01 -1.33 -8.95
CA ILE A 95 -95.30 -1.34 -8.24
C ILE A 95 -96.02 -0.02 -8.53
N VAL A 96 -97.20 -0.07 -9.13
CA VAL A 96 -97.99 1.11 -9.49
C VAL A 96 -99.15 1.25 -8.52
N VAL A 97 -99.15 2.35 -7.76
CA VAL A 97 -100.18 2.67 -6.77
C VAL A 97 -101.29 3.47 -7.43
N ARG A 98 -102.46 2.84 -7.61
CA ARG A 98 -103.65 3.44 -8.25
C ARG A 98 -104.64 4.04 -7.22
N PRO A 99 -105.50 5.00 -7.61
CA PRO A 99 -106.60 5.50 -6.78
C PRO A 99 -107.58 4.38 -6.35
N GLU A 100 -108.19 4.52 -5.16
CA GLU A 100 -109.13 3.51 -4.62
C GLU A 100 -110.44 3.39 -5.41
N ALA A 101 -110.97 4.49 -5.94
CA ALA A 101 -112.24 4.56 -6.67
C ALA A 101 -112.15 4.16 -8.15
N PHE A 102 -111.32 3.17 -8.48
CA PHE A 102 -111.04 2.77 -9.86
C PHE A 102 -111.80 1.49 -10.23
N TRP A 103 -112.97 1.66 -10.85
CA TRP A 103 -113.75 0.64 -11.56
C TRP A 103 -114.20 1.19 -12.91
N ASP A 104 -113.79 0.57 -14.02
CA ASP A 104 -114.75 0.26 -15.08
C ASP A 104 -114.24 -0.85 -16.01
N LYS A 105 -115.03 -1.94 -16.08
CA LYS A 105 -115.13 -2.96 -17.13
C LYS A 105 -113.88 -3.28 -17.97
N ARG A 106 -112.99 -4.10 -17.39
CA ARG A 106 -112.37 -5.30 -18.00
C ARG A 106 -111.57 -6.01 -16.91
N VAL A 107 -111.97 -7.23 -16.59
CA VAL A 107 -111.24 -8.11 -15.67
C VAL A 107 -110.01 -8.62 -16.41
N ASP A 108 -108.82 -8.20 -15.98
CA ASP A 108 -107.61 -8.99 -16.22
C ASP A 108 -107.31 -9.78 -14.94
N ASN A 109 -107.35 -11.09 -15.08
CA ASN A 109 -107.22 -12.09 -14.02
C ASN A 109 -105.95 -11.86 -13.18
N CYS A 110 -106.13 -11.54 -11.88
CA CYS A 110 -105.07 -11.53 -10.88
C CYS A 110 -104.65 -12.94 -10.42
N THR A 111 -104.41 -13.85 -11.37
CA THR A 111 -103.81 -15.17 -11.15
C THR A 111 -102.93 -15.50 -12.36
N ARG A 112 -101.78 -14.84 -12.47
CA ARG A 112 -100.67 -15.27 -13.31
C ARG A 112 -99.39 -15.25 -12.49
N SER A 113 -98.59 -16.29 -12.67
CA SER A 113 -97.30 -16.55 -12.02
C SER A 113 -96.43 -15.30 -11.96
N GLN A 114 -95.83 -15.04 -10.79
CA GLN A 114 -94.86 -13.98 -10.56
C GLN A 114 -93.66 -14.14 -11.52
N GLN A 115 -93.70 -13.46 -12.67
CA GLN A 115 -92.51 -13.10 -13.42
C GLN A 115 -92.08 -11.71 -12.96
N THR A 116 -90.81 -11.58 -12.59
CA THR A 116 -90.20 -10.39 -11.98
C THR A 116 -90.23 -9.12 -12.85
N SER A 117 -90.64 -9.22 -14.11
CA SER A 117 -90.53 -8.15 -15.12
C SER A 117 -91.85 -7.45 -15.48
N GLN A 118 -93.00 -7.85 -14.91
CA GLN A 118 -94.29 -7.18 -15.18
C GLN A 118 -94.69 -6.22 -14.05
N PRO A 119 -95.20 -5.01 -14.37
CA PRO A 119 -95.60 -4.03 -13.36
C PRO A 119 -96.84 -4.51 -12.59
N ILE A 120 -96.81 -4.37 -11.27
CA ILE A 120 -97.88 -4.79 -10.37
C ILE A 120 -98.78 -3.59 -10.07
N TYR A 121 -100.08 -3.69 -10.40
CA TYR A 121 -101.05 -2.60 -10.19
C TYR A 121 -101.89 -2.86 -8.94
N ILE A 122 -101.77 -2.01 -7.92
CA ILE A 122 -102.45 -2.17 -6.63
C ILE A 122 -103.02 -0.86 -6.08
N PRO A 123 -104.15 -0.91 -5.35
CA PRO A 123 -104.59 0.23 -4.55
C PRO A 123 -103.65 0.46 -3.37
N LEU A 124 -103.65 1.68 -2.80
CA LEU A 124 -102.80 2.07 -1.67
C LEU A 124 -102.93 1.09 -0.48
N SER A 125 -104.15 0.67 -0.16
CA SER A 125 -104.46 -0.29 0.91
C SER A 125 -103.77 -1.66 0.78
N ARG A 126 -103.25 -2.02 -0.40
CA ARG A 126 -102.52 -3.28 -0.63
C ARG A 126 -101.00 -3.14 -0.72
N LEU A 127 -100.45 -1.93 -0.60
CA LEU A 127 -99.01 -1.68 -0.67
C LEU A 127 -98.25 -2.41 0.46
N THR A 128 -98.89 -2.55 1.63
CA THR A 128 -98.36 -3.22 2.83
C THR A 128 -98.01 -4.70 2.63
N LYS A 129 -98.56 -5.33 1.59
CA LYS A 129 -98.23 -6.72 1.19
C LYS A 129 -96.83 -6.85 0.60
N TYR A 130 -96.29 -5.78 0.01
CA TYR A 130 -95.01 -5.78 -0.69
C TYR A 130 -93.94 -4.98 0.04
N ILE A 131 -94.36 -3.95 0.79
CA ILE A 131 -93.46 -3.04 1.51
C ILE A 131 -94.03 -2.78 2.90
N GLU A 132 -93.19 -2.74 3.93
CA GLU A 132 -93.63 -2.41 5.30
C GLU A 132 -93.94 -0.91 5.44
N LEU A 133 -94.91 -0.56 6.30
CA LEU A 133 -95.33 0.83 6.53
C LEU A 133 -94.17 1.72 7.02
N SER A 134 -93.24 1.15 7.79
CA SER A 134 -92.02 1.83 8.26
C SER A 134 -91.01 2.14 7.16
N GLN A 135 -91.16 1.58 5.96
CA GLN A 135 -90.22 1.68 4.84
C GLN A 135 -90.76 2.56 3.69
N VAL A 136 -91.91 3.21 3.89
CA VAL A 136 -92.59 4.04 2.88
C VAL A 136 -92.86 5.42 3.45
N THR A 137 -92.76 6.46 2.62
CA THR A 137 -93.00 7.85 3.04
C THR A 137 -94.47 8.09 3.41
N SER A 138 -94.71 9.13 4.22
CA SER A 138 -96.05 9.54 4.69
C SER A 138 -97.04 9.80 3.55
N GLU A 139 -96.57 10.28 2.39
CA GLU A 139 -97.39 10.52 1.19
C GLU A 139 -98.03 9.24 0.62
N LEU A 140 -97.43 8.08 0.87
CA LEU A 140 -97.93 6.76 0.47
C LEU A 140 -98.45 5.98 1.69
N GLY A 141 -98.82 6.68 2.77
CA GLY A 141 -99.46 6.11 3.96
C GLY A 141 -98.52 5.40 4.92
N GLY A 142 -97.20 5.58 4.80
CA GLY A 142 -96.20 5.00 5.70
C GLY A 142 -95.72 5.96 6.80
N SER A 143 -94.69 5.54 7.53
CA SER A 143 -94.08 6.29 8.64
C SER A 143 -92.59 6.59 8.43
N LEU A 144 -92.05 6.39 7.23
CA LEU A 144 -90.66 6.76 6.91
C LEU A 144 -90.56 8.28 6.76
N GLU A 145 -89.72 8.90 7.58
CA GLU A 145 -89.40 10.31 7.48
C GLU A 145 -88.50 10.56 6.27
N TYR A 146 -88.93 11.44 5.37
CA TYR A 146 -88.18 11.81 4.19
C TYR A 146 -88.36 13.29 3.89
N ASP A 147 -87.24 14.00 3.82
CA ASP A 147 -87.15 15.36 3.34
C ASP A 147 -86.34 15.38 2.04
N HIS A 148 -87.01 15.74 0.95
CA HIS A 148 -86.39 15.79 -0.36
C HIS A 148 -85.38 16.92 -0.49
N ASP A 149 -85.64 18.07 0.14
CA ASP A 149 -84.72 19.22 0.08
C ASP A 149 -83.42 18.90 0.81
N ASN A 150 -83.52 18.30 2.01
CA ASN A 150 -82.35 17.83 2.74
C ASN A 150 -81.57 16.73 1.98
N TRP A 151 -82.27 15.77 1.35
CA TRP A 151 -81.61 14.76 0.51
C TRP A 151 -80.88 15.38 -0.69
N ILE A 152 -81.49 16.39 -1.33
CA ILE A 152 -80.85 17.13 -2.42
C ILE A 152 -79.59 17.87 -1.93
N GLU A 153 -79.63 18.51 -0.76
CA GLU A 153 -78.48 19.23 -0.20
C GLU A 153 -77.31 18.29 0.12
N GLU A 154 -77.57 17.16 0.77
CA GLU A 154 -76.54 16.13 1.02
C GLU A 154 -76.01 15.54 -0.29
N ARG A 155 -76.88 15.37 -1.29
CA ARG A 155 -76.44 14.88 -2.60
C ARG A 155 -75.58 15.89 -3.36
N VAL A 156 -75.89 17.18 -3.27
CA VAL A 156 -75.05 18.26 -3.83
C VAL A 156 -73.63 18.19 -3.26
N LYS A 157 -73.47 17.97 -1.94
CA LYS A 157 -72.15 17.81 -1.31
C LYS A 157 -71.38 16.62 -1.90
N ALA A 158 -72.03 15.45 -1.97
CA ALA A 158 -71.39 14.24 -2.50
C ALA A 158 -70.99 14.37 -3.98
N GLU A 159 -71.84 14.95 -4.82
CA GLU A 159 -71.55 15.14 -6.25
C GLU A 159 -70.45 16.17 -6.49
N ARG A 160 -70.41 17.25 -5.69
CA ARG A 160 -69.29 18.21 -5.70
C ARG A 160 -67.98 17.50 -5.42
N PHE A 161 -67.93 16.73 -4.33
CA PHE A 161 -66.74 15.98 -3.98
C PHE A 161 -66.32 15.00 -5.09
N PHE A 162 -67.25 14.24 -5.69
CA PHE A 162 -66.88 13.30 -6.75
C PHE A 162 -66.28 14.01 -7.97
N ARG A 163 -66.78 15.19 -8.32
CA ARG A 163 -66.23 16.01 -9.39
C ARG A 163 -64.82 16.51 -9.06
N GLU A 164 -64.66 17.15 -7.89
CA GLU A 164 -63.37 17.69 -7.43
C GLU A 164 -62.33 16.60 -7.21
N ASN A 165 -62.75 15.42 -6.73
CA ASN A 165 -61.90 14.24 -6.67
C ASN A 165 -61.46 13.82 -8.06
N THR A 166 -62.35 13.74 -9.05
CA THR A 166 -61.96 13.37 -10.42
C THR A 166 -60.91 14.33 -10.99
N GLU A 167 -61.08 15.64 -10.79
CA GLU A 167 -60.10 16.66 -11.20
C GLU A 167 -58.76 16.48 -10.48
N THR A 168 -58.77 16.34 -9.15
CA THR A 168 -57.56 16.12 -8.34
C THR A 168 -56.83 14.84 -8.73
N GLN A 169 -57.59 13.78 -9.04
CA GLN A 169 -57.06 12.49 -9.48
C GLN A 169 -56.34 12.60 -10.82
N THR A 170 -56.88 13.37 -11.77
CA THR A 170 -56.19 13.64 -13.05
C THR A 170 -54.93 14.48 -12.86
N GLU A 171 -54.96 15.46 -11.96
CA GLU A 171 -53.81 16.31 -11.68
C GLU A 171 -52.69 15.54 -10.97
N LEU A 172 -53.02 14.67 -10.01
CA LEU A 172 -52.08 13.76 -9.35
C LEU A 172 -51.34 12.89 -10.37
N GLU A 173 -52.04 12.31 -11.34
CA GLU A 173 -51.43 11.51 -12.41
C GLU A 173 -50.54 12.34 -13.33
N ARG A 174 -51.01 13.54 -13.73
CA ARG A 174 -50.28 14.45 -14.61
C ARG A 174 -48.97 14.88 -13.97
N VAL A 175 -48.99 15.34 -12.73
CA VAL A 175 -47.80 15.80 -12.02
C VAL A 175 -46.86 14.63 -11.72
N THR A 176 -47.37 13.47 -11.32
CA THR A 176 -46.54 12.26 -11.13
C THR A 176 -45.78 11.92 -12.41
N LYS A 177 -46.43 11.96 -13.58
CA LYS A 177 -45.76 11.75 -14.88
C LYS A 177 -44.67 12.79 -15.14
N ILE A 178 -44.93 14.06 -14.87
CA ILE A 178 -43.93 15.14 -15.03
C ILE A 178 -42.71 14.88 -14.15
N LEU A 179 -42.91 14.54 -12.86
CA LEU A 179 -41.82 14.26 -11.94
C LEU A 179 -40.99 13.06 -12.39
N THR A 180 -41.64 11.99 -12.87
CA THR A 180 -40.93 10.82 -13.41
C THR A 180 -40.18 11.11 -14.71
N GLY A 181 -40.73 11.96 -15.60
CA GLY A 181 -40.08 12.36 -16.84
C GLY A 181 -38.90 13.31 -16.63
N ALA A 182 -39.00 14.24 -15.66
CA ALA A 182 -37.93 15.17 -15.31
C ALA A 182 -36.65 14.47 -14.86
N LYS A 183 -36.75 13.25 -14.32
CA LYS A 183 -35.60 12.40 -13.95
C LYS A 183 -34.67 12.12 -15.15
N GLN A 184 -35.20 12.08 -16.37
CA GLN A 184 -34.43 11.68 -17.57
C GLN A 184 -33.66 12.84 -18.22
N GLY A 185 -33.90 14.09 -17.79
CA GLY A 185 -33.36 15.30 -18.46
C GLY A 185 -32.72 16.29 -17.49
N ILE A 186 -31.87 15.81 -16.57
CA ILE A 186 -31.25 16.63 -15.52
C ILE A 186 -30.07 17.46 -16.08
N ASN A 187 -30.31 18.23 -17.15
CA ASN A 187 -29.31 19.15 -17.68
C ASN A 187 -29.25 20.46 -16.85
N ASN A 188 -30.28 20.74 -16.05
CA ASN A 188 -30.36 21.91 -15.17
C ASN A 188 -31.07 21.58 -13.85
N ALA A 189 -30.32 20.98 -12.93
CA ALA A 189 -30.78 20.55 -11.60
C ALA A 189 -31.49 21.65 -10.79
N ALA A 190 -30.95 22.87 -10.77
CA ALA A 190 -31.49 23.98 -9.96
C ALA A 190 -32.85 24.47 -10.48
N ARG A 191 -32.97 24.73 -11.80
CA ARG A 191 -34.22 25.16 -12.41
C ARG A 191 -35.31 24.10 -12.30
N THR A 192 -34.94 22.84 -12.57
CA THR A 192 -35.86 21.69 -12.49
C THR A 192 -36.43 21.54 -11.07
N MET A 193 -35.58 21.65 -10.04
CA MET A 193 -36.00 21.57 -8.63
C MET A 193 -37.02 22.66 -8.26
N THR A 194 -36.75 23.92 -8.62
CA THR A 194 -37.65 25.04 -8.25
C THR A 194 -39.01 24.90 -8.93
N GLN A 195 -39.03 24.56 -10.22
CA GLN A 195 -40.27 24.41 -10.99
C GLN A 195 -41.12 23.21 -10.51
N THR A 196 -40.48 22.09 -10.24
CA THR A 196 -41.17 20.86 -9.82
C THR A 196 -41.60 20.89 -8.34
N SER A 197 -40.89 21.61 -7.48
CA SER A 197 -41.25 21.79 -6.05
C SER A 197 -42.57 22.52 -5.88
N ALA A 198 -42.77 23.64 -6.56
CA ALA A 198 -44.02 24.42 -6.47
C ALA A 198 -45.23 23.60 -6.94
N THR A 199 -45.08 22.89 -8.07
CA THR A 199 -46.14 22.04 -8.62
C THR A 199 -46.45 20.85 -7.73
N TYR A 200 -45.43 20.19 -7.15
CA TYR A 200 -45.60 19.14 -6.15
C TYR A 200 -46.34 19.64 -4.90
N ASN A 201 -45.91 20.75 -4.30
CA ASN A 201 -46.50 21.26 -3.05
C ASN A 201 -47.97 21.63 -3.24
N ASN A 202 -48.31 22.30 -4.34
CA ASN A 202 -49.69 22.65 -4.66
C ASN A 202 -50.56 21.40 -4.84
N THR A 203 -50.09 20.43 -5.61
CA THR A 203 -50.83 19.18 -5.89
C THR A 203 -51.01 18.33 -4.63
N SER A 204 -49.97 18.25 -3.80
CA SER A 204 -50.01 17.56 -2.51
C SER A 204 -51.00 18.22 -1.55
N HIS A 205 -51.02 19.55 -1.47
CA HIS A 205 -52.00 20.28 -0.66
C HIS A 205 -53.43 20.03 -1.16
N MET A 206 -53.67 20.15 -2.47
CA MET A 206 -54.98 19.87 -3.07
C MET A 206 -55.48 18.46 -2.71
N ALA A 207 -54.63 17.44 -2.86
CA ALA A 207 -54.98 16.06 -2.52
C ALA A 207 -55.26 15.86 -1.03
N ASN A 208 -54.46 16.47 -0.14
CA ASN A 208 -54.67 16.38 1.30
C ASN A 208 -55.97 17.07 1.75
N SER A 209 -56.28 18.26 1.21
CA SER A 209 -57.53 18.96 1.46
C SER A 209 -58.74 18.12 1.03
N LEU A 210 -58.69 17.55 -0.18
CA LEU A 210 -59.74 16.66 -0.68
C LEU A 210 -59.90 15.41 0.17
N ILE A 211 -58.80 14.77 0.58
CA ILE A 211 -58.84 13.59 1.46
C ILE A 211 -59.47 13.94 2.81
N GLN A 212 -59.17 15.12 3.34
CA GLN A 212 -59.75 15.58 4.61
C GLN A 212 -61.24 15.89 4.45
N GLU A 213 -61.65 16.55 3.37
CA GLU A 213 -63.06 16.80 3.07
C GLU A 213 -63.84 15.48 2.93
N GLY A 214 -63.31 14.52 2.19
CA GLY A 214 -63.96 13.21 2.06
C GLY A 214 -64.02 12.42 3.38
N ARG A 215 -63.04 12.58 4.29
CA ARG A 215 -63.11 12.02 5.65
C ARG A 215 -64.21 12.69 6.47
N ASN A 216 -64.25 14.02 6.49
CA ASN A 216 -65.29 14.77 7.19
C ASN A 216 -66.69 14.37 6.68
N MET A 217 -66.85 14.22 5.37
CA MET A 217 -68.07 13.69 4.79
C MET A 217 -68.38 12.26 5.24
N LEU A 218 -67.41 11.34 5.30
CA LEU A 218 -67.66 10.02 5.86
C LEU A 218 -68.10 10.08 7.33
N ASP A 219 -67.62 11.05 8.11
CA ASP A 219 -68.08 11.23 9.50
C ASP A 219 -69.50 11.82 9.54
N GLU A 220 -69.84 12.76 8.66
CA GLU A 220 -71.19 13.32 8.51
C GLU A 220 -72.20 12.27 7.99
N PHE A 221 -71.82 11.49 6.96
CA PHE A 221 -72.59 10.39 6.36
C PHE A 221 -72.59 9.15 7.27
N GLY A 222 -73.27 9.22 8.41
CA GLY A 222 -73.60 8.04 9.23
C GLY A 222 -73.66 8.27 10.74
N ILE A 223 -73.06 9.34 11.28
CA ILE A 223 -73.06 9.57 12.73
C ILE A 223 -74.41 10.14 13.21
N ALA A 224 -75.17 10.82 12.37
CA ALA A 224 -76.44 11.46 12.77
C ALA A 224 -77.66 10.51 12.88
N LYS A 225 -77.55 9.21 12.57
CA LYS A 225 -78.73 8.32 12.40
C LYS A 225 -78.58 6.90 12.96
N ILE A 226 -77.92 6.72 14.11
CA ILE A 226 -77.77 5.39 14.76
C ILE A 226 -79.15 4.78 15.15
N THR A 227 -80.20 5.59 15.26
CA THR A 227 -81.58 5.17 15.58
C THR A 227 -82.53 5.10 14.37
N GLU A 228 -82.10 5.43 13.15
CA GLU A 228 -82.93 5.45 11.94
C GLU A 228 -82.48 4.42 10.89
N VAL A 229 -83.41 4.00 10.03
CA VAL A 229 -83.13 3.11 8.89
C VAL A 229 -82.23 3.83 7.89
N ILE A 230 -80.96 3.44 7.78
CA ILE A 230 -80.03 4.00 6.79
C ILE A 230 -80.35 3.46 5.38
N GLY A 231 -80.57 4.38 4.44
CA GLY A 231 -80.83 4.06 3.04
C GLY A 231 -79.64 3.38 2.34
N GLN A 232 -79.93 2.45 1.42
CA GLN A 232 -78.88 1.78 0.64
C GLN A 232 -78.09 2.74 -0.26
N ASP A 233 -78.72 3.83 -0.71
CA ASP A 233 -78.09 4.91 -1.47
C ASP A 233 -76.99 5.62 -0.66
N ILE A 234 -77.23 5.83 0.63
CA ILE A 234 -76.24 6.41 1.56
C ILE A 234 -75.09 5.44 1.77
N LEU A 235 -75.37 4.15 2.00
CA LEU A 235 -74.34 3.12 2.16
C LEU A 235 -73.46 2.98 0.92
N ASP A 236 -74.07 2.93 -0.27
CA ASP A 236 -73.33 2.83 -1.53
C ASP A 236 -72.54 4.11 -1.82
N THR A 237 -73.08 5.29 -1.48
CA THR A 237 -72.36 6.57 -1.59
C THR A 237 -71.16 6.60 -0.64
N ARG A 238 -71.31 6.16 0.62
CA ARG A 238 -70.23 6.02 1.60
C ARG A 238 -69.12 5.10 1.09
N ASN A 239 -69.48 3.91 0.60
CA ASN A 239 -68.54 2.96 0.02
C ASN A 239 -67.81 3.54 -1.20
N LYS A 240 -68.52 4.30 -2.04
CA LYS A 240 -67.93 4.99 -3.19
C LYS A 240 -66.94 6.07 -2.75
N ILE A 241 -67.27 6.88 -1.75
CA ILE A 241 -66.36 7.87 -1.16
C ILE A 241 -65.12 7.18 -0.59
N ASP A 242 -65.29 6.13 0.22
CA ASP A 242 -64.17 5.39 0.81
C ASP A 242 -63.23 4.80 -0.25
N LYS A 243 -63.79 4.19 -1.30
CA LYS A 243 -63.01 3.67 -2.43
C LYS A 243 -62.24 4.79 -3.16
N GLN A 244 -62.86 5.94 -3.40
CA GLN A 244 -62.20 7.08 -4.02
C GLN A 244 -61.09 7.68 -3.14
N LEU A 245 -61.30 7.74 -1.81
CA LEU A 245 -60.27 8.15 -0.87
C LEU A 245 -59.09 7.18 -0.84
N SER A 246 -59.34 5.87 -0.90
CA SER A 246 -58.26 4.87 -0.99
C SER A 246 -57.40 5.06 -2.24
N LEU A 247 -58.04 5.37 -3.38
CA LEU A 247 -57.36 5.66 -4.64
C LEU A 247 -56.56 6.96 -4.55
N ALA A 248 -57.15 8.03 -4.01
CA ALA A 248 -56.49 9.32 -3.80
C ALA A 248 -55.23 9.17 -2.95
N ARG A 249 -55.32 8.44 -1.83
CA ARG A 249 -54.17 8.14 -0.96
C ARG A 249 -53.08 7.37 -1.70
N THR A 250 -53.46 6.37 -2.49
CA THR A 250 -52.50 5.57 -3.28
C THR A 250 -51.76 6.44 -4.31
N ARG A 251 -52.48 7.32 -5.02
CA ARG A 251 -51.87 8.25 -5.98
C ARG A 251 -51.04 9.34 -5.32
N LEU A 252 -51.46 9.84 -4.15
CA LEU A 252 -50.68 10.78 -3.36
C LEU A 252 -49.37 10.15 -2.88
N LEU A 253 -49.38 8.88 -2.44
CA LEU A 253 -48.16 8.14 -2.15
C LEU A 253 -47.25 7.99 -3.37
N ALA A 254 -47.81 7.69 -4.55
CA ALA A 254 -47.04 7.63 -5.79
C ALA A 254 -46.42 8.99 -6.16
N LEU A 255 -47.14 10.10 -5.95
CA LEU A 255 -46.62 11.46 -6.12
C LEU A 255 -45.44 11.71 -5.17
N HIS A 256 -45.59 11.40 -3.88
CA HIS A 256 -44.53 11.54 -2.88
C HIS A 256 -43.29 10.71 -3.25
N GLN A 257 -43.47 9.47 -3.70
CA GLN A 257 -42.37 8.62 -4.13
C GLN A 257 -41.67 9.18 -5.38
N ALA A 258 -42.44 9.65 -6.37
CA ALA A 258 -41.88 10.27 -7.57
C ALA A 258 -41.09 11.55 -7.23
N TRP A 259 -41.59 12.36 -6.31
CA TRP A 259 -40.91 13.54 -5.79
C TRP A 259 -39.59 13.18 -5.09
N ALA A 260 -39.63 12.25 -4.13
CA ALA A 260 -38.43 11.81 -3.40
C ALA A 260 -37.37 11.22 -4.35
N ASN A 261 -37.80 10.43 -5.33
CA ASN A 261 -36.91 9.86 -6.35
C ASN A 261 -36.27 10.95 -7.21
N LEU A 262 -37.03 11.98 -7.61
CA LEU A 262 -36.51 13.11 -8.37
C LEU A 262 -35.50 13.92 -7.53
N GLN A 263 -35.82 14.17 -6.26
CA GLN A 263 -34.91 14.87 -5.35
C GLN A 263 -33.58 14.12 -5.18
N LYS A 264 -33.65 12.80 -4.96
CA LYS A 264 -32.46 11.95 -4.91
C LYS A 264 -31.67 12.02 -6.22
N SER A 265 -32.33 11.83 -7.36
CA SER A 265 -31.65 11.87 -8.67
C SER A 265 -30.98 13.22 -8.96
N ILE A 266 -31.56 14.33 -8.51
CA ILE A 266 -30.96 15.66 -8.64
C ILE A 266 -29.74 15.82 -7.72
N ALA A 267 -29.81 15.29 -6.49
CA ALA A 267 -28.66 15.29 -5.58
C ALA A 267 -27.51 14.44 -6.14
N ASP A 268 -27.81 13.23 -6.60
CA ASP A 268 -26.87 12.31 -7.23
C ASP A 268 -26.19 12.96 -8.44
N ALA A 269 -26.96 13.59 -9.34
CA ALA A 269 -26.41 14.29 -10.51
C ALA A 269 -25.49 15.47 -10.15
N LYS A 270 -25.81 16.21 -9.08
CA LYS A 270 -24.95 17.29 -8.57
C LYS A 270 -23.63 16.76 -8.03
N GLU A 271 -23.64 15.64 -7.30
CA GLU A 271 -22.43 15.02 -6.81
C GLU A 271 -21.56 14.51 -7.96
N VAL A 272 -22.15 13.84 -8.96
CA VAL A 272 -21.43 13.43 -10.19
C VAL A 272 -20.78 14.62 -10.89
N THR A 273 -21.50 15.74 -11.04
CA THR A 273 -20.94 16.96 -11.67
C THR A 273 -19.73 17.51 -10.88
N LYS A 274 -19.77 17.48 -9.54
CA LYS A 274 -18.64 17.91 -8.71
C LYS A 274 -17.43 16.98 -8.89
N LEU A 275 -17.67 15.67 -8.99
CA LEU A 275 -16.62 14.68 -9.23
C LEU A 275 -15.98 14.89 -10.61
N GLU A 276 -16.78 15.13 -11.65
CA GLU A 276 -16.27 15.47 -13.00
C GLU A 276 -15.38 16.72 -12.98
N ILE A 277 -15.80 17.78 -12.28
CA ILE A 277 -15.00 18.99 -12.13
C ILE A 277 -13.68 18.68 -11.41
N GLY A 278 -13.72 17.99 -10.27
CA GLY A 278 -12.53 17.66 -9.50
C GLY A 278 -11.54 16.77 -10.26
N VAL A 279 -12.03 15.77 -11.00
CA VAL A 279 -11.18 14.92 -11.86
C VAL A 279 -10.49 15.74 -12.94
N LYS A 280 -11.21 16.68 -13.57
CA LYS A 280 -10.63 17.60 -14.56
C LYS A 280 -9.59 18.53 -13.94
N GLU A 281 -9.88 19.15 -12.81
CA GLU A 281 -8.96 20.06 -12.12
C GLU A 281 -7.63 19.37 -11.77
N VAL A 282 -7.67 18.17 -11.19
CA VAL A 282 -6.46 17.39 -10.89
C VAL A 282 -5.70 17.02 -12.16
N THR A 283 -6.41 16.57 -13.19
CA THR A 283 -5.80 16.19 -14.47
C THR A 283 -5.15 17.38 -15.17
N GLU A 284 -5.83 18.53 -15.23
CA GLU A 284 -5.31 19.77 -15.82
C GLU A 284 -4.10 20.30 -15.05
N TRP A 285 -4.14 20.25 -13.71
CA TRP A 285 -2.99 20.65 -12.91
C TRP A 285 -1.78 19.76 -13.22
N LEU A 286 -1.96 18.43 -13.27
CA LEU A 286 -0.89 17.48 -13.56
C LEU A 286 -0.29 17.68 -14.95
N LEU A 287 -1.13 17.91 -15.97
CA LEU A 287 -0.69 18.09 -17.36
C LEU A 287 -0.12 19.49 -17.67
N ASN A 288 -0.34 20.47 -16.80
CA ASN A 288 0.15 21.83 -16.98
C ASN A 288 1.13 22.20 -15.85
N SER A 289 0.63 22.75 -14.74
CA SER A 289 1.48 23.25 -13.65
C SER A 289 2.46 22.21 -13.10
N GLY A 290 2.05 20.94 -13.01
CA GLY A 290 2.94 19.84 -12.65
C GLY A 290 4.08 19.64 -13.66
N GLU A 291 3.77 19.66 -14.96
CA GLU A 291 4.77 19.59 -16.02
C GLU A 291 5.72 20.78 -16.00
N ASP A 292 5.21 21.99 -15.79
CA ASP A 292 6.02 23.20 -15.68
C ASP A 292 7.00 23.12 -14.50
N LEU A 293 6.54 22.56 -13.37
CA LEU A 293 7.40 22.30 -12.20
C LEU A 293 8.52 21.32 -12.53
N LEU A 294 8.24 20.19 -13.20
CA LEU A 294 9.27 19.22 -13.54
C LEU A 294 10.24 19.73 -14.62
N THR A 295 9.75 20.47 -15.62
CA THR A 295 10.56 20.97 -16.73
C THR A 295 11.46 22.14 -16.33
N SER A 296 10.99 23.00 -15.42
CA SER A 296 11.80 24.09 -14.85
C SER A 296 12.95 23.61 -13.97
N HIS A 297 12.86 22.37 -13.45
CA HIS A 297 13.89 21.75 -12.62
C HIS A 297 14.56 20.62 -13.40
N ASN A 298 15.53 20.96 -14.24
CA ASN A 298 16.31 19.96 -14.98
C ASN A 298 17.72 19.73 -14.41
N GLN A 299 18.31 20.70 -13.72
CA GLN A 299 19.69 20.64 -13.20
C GLN A 299 19.96 19.46 -12.26
N VAL A 300 21.21 18.98 -12.25
CA VAL A 300 21.67 17.82 -11.46
C VAL A 300 22.85 18.11 -10.52
N GLY A 301 23.39 19.33 -10.57
CA GLY A 301 24.52 19.78 -9.74
C GLY A 301 25.86 19.42 -10.36
N TYR A 302 26.91 20.10 -9.91
CA TYR A 302 28.30 19.93 -10.40
C TYR A 302 29.32 19.73 -9.26
N ASP A 303 28.85 19.75 -8.01
CA ASP A 303 29.62 19.51 -6.81
C ASP A 303 28.69 18.99 -5.68
N ILE A 304 29.25 18.64 -4.52
CA ILE A 304 28.47 18.13 -3.38
C ILE A 304 27.42 19.14 -2.93
N GLN A 305 27.78 20.42 -2.83
CA GLN A 305 26.92 21.45 -2.26
C GLN A 305 25.69 21.71 -3.15
N SER A 306 25.91 21.86 -4.46
CA SER A 306 24.87 22.07 -5.47
C SER A 306 23.97 20.85 -5.61
N ALA A 307 24.53 19.63 -5.66
CA ALA A 307 23.72 18.41 -5.75
C ALA A 307 22.85 18.20 -4.49
N GLU A 308 23.39 18.44 -3.29
CA GLU A 308 22.63 18.38 -2.03
C GLU A 308 21.58 19.50 -1.91
N GLN A 309 21.84 20.69 -2.47
CA GLN A 309 20.85 21.77 -2.53
C GLN A 309 19.70 21.37 -3.45
N LEU A 310 19.99 20.91 -4.68
CA LEU A 310 18.98 20.46 -5.63
C LEU A 310 18.16 19.28 -5.08
N ARG A 311 18.77 18.38 -4.30
CA ARG A 311 18.04 17.31 -3.62
C ARG A 311 17.03 17.85 -2.60
N ARG A 312 17.41 18.85 -1.82
CA ARG A 312 16.52 19.52 -0.85
C ARG A 312 15.41 20.32 -1.54
N ASP A 313 15.73 20.99 -2.64
CA ASP A 313 14.74 21.71 -3.45
C ASP A 313 13.72 20.73 -4.08
N HIS A 314 14.19 19.57 -4.54
CA HIS A 314 13.32 18.50 -5.03
C HIS A 314 12.43 17.90 -3.93
N GLU A 315 12.94 17.72 -2.71
CA GLU A 315 12.12 17.30 -1.56
C GLU A 315 11.02 18.33 -1.24
N ALA A 316 11.32 19.62 -1.32
CA ALA A 316 10.32 20.69 -1.18
C ALA A 316 9.27 20.66 -2.30
N LEU A 317 9.68 20.32 -3.53
CA LEU A 317 8.77 20.14 -4.67
C LEU A 317 7.86 18.91 -4.49
N GLU A 318 8.38 17.79 -3.99
CA GLU A 318 7.55 16.62 -3.64
C GLU A 318 6.49 16.97 -2.59
N LEU A 319 6.86 17.78 -1.59
CA LEU A 319 5.93 18.27 -0.58
C LEU A 319 4.85 19.18 -1.16
N SER A 320 5.17 20.04 -2.13
CA SER A 320 4.16 20.90 -2.76
C SER A 320 3.13 20.12 -3.58
N CYS A 321 3.51 18.95 -4.12
CA CYS A 321 2.60 18.05 -4.84
C CYS A 321 1.63 17.27 -3.93
N ARG A 322 1.86 17.28 -2.60
CA ARG A 322 1.10 16.48 -1.63
C ARG A 322 -0.39 16.80 -1.63
N GLU A 323 -0.74 18.07 -1.80
CA GLU A 323 -2.14 18.51 -1.84
C GLU A 323 -2.87 17.89 -3.03
N THR A 324 -2.27 17.90 -4.23
CA THR A 324 -2.84 17.25 -5.42
C THR A 324 -3.00 15.74 -5.22
N TYR A 325 -2.03 15.06 -4.61
CA TYR A 325 -2.15 13.63 -4.30
C TYR A 325 -3.27 13.34 -3.28
N GLY A 326 -3.48 14.25 -2.33
CA GLY A 326 -4.61 14.19 -1.40
C GLY A 326 -5.96 14.32 -2.12
N HIS A 327 -6.11 15.35 -2.96
CA HIS A 327 -7.33 15.57 -3.76
C HIS A 327 -7.64 14.39 -4.68
N TYR A 328 -6.62 13.84 -5.34
CA TYR A 328 -6.75 12.63 -6.14
C TYR A 328 -7.32 11.45 -5.34
N ALA A 329 -6.74 11.14 -4.18
CA ALA A 329 -7.18 10.03 -3.34
C ALA A 329 -8.62 10.25 -2.82
N GLU A 330 -8.94 11.48 -2.45
CA GLU A 330 -10.29 11.87 -2.04
C GLU A 330 -11.32 11.65 -3.16
N LEU A 331 -10.99 12.04 -4.40
CA LEU A 331 -11.86 11.84 -5.56
C LEU A 331 -12.11 10.36 -5.83
N LEU A 332 -11.07 9.51 -5.78
CA LEU A 332 -11.23 8.07 -5.93
C LEU A 332 -12.19 7.50 -4.88
N HIS A 333 -11.97 7.84 -3.60
CA HIS A 333 -12.83 7.40 -2.52
C HIS A 333 -14.27 7.87 -2.69
N LYS A 334 -14.49 9.12 -3.09
CA LYS A 334 -15.84 9.64 -3.32
C LYS A 334 -16.53 8.97 -4.49
N ILE A 335 -15.84 8.70 -5.61
CA ILE A 335 -16.38 7.96 -6.74
C ILE A 335 -16.80 6.55 -6.31
N ASP A 336 -15.93 5.83 -5.61
CA ASP A 336 -16.23 4.48 -5.12
C ASP A 336 -17.40 4.48 -4.12
N ALA A 337 -17.47 5.47 -3.23
CA ALA A 337 -18.58 5.65 -2.30
C ALA A 337 -19.91 5.95 -3.02
N CYS A 338 -19.90 6.76 -4.09
CA CYS A 338 -21.07 7.00 -4.92
C CYS A 338 -21.57 5.71 -5.58
N ILE A 339 -20.66 4.89 -6.12
CA ILE A 339 -21.00 3.58 -6.70
C ILE A 339 -21.65 2.68 -5.64
N GLN A 340 -21.07 2.60 -4.44
CA GLN A 340 -21.62 1.81 -3.33
C GLN A 340 -23.00 2.31 -2.87
N ALA A 341 -23.26 3.62 -2.93
CA ALA A 341 -24.55 4.22 -2.62
C ALA A 341 -25.61 4.03 -3.72
N GLY A 342 -25.25 3.39 -4.85
CA GLY A 342 -26.13 3.14 -5.99
C GLY A 342 -26.32 4.35 -6.90
N VAL A 343 -25.42 5.33 -6.87
CA VAL A 343 -25.37 6.44 -7.82
C VAL A 343 -24.86 5.90 -9.16
N VAL A 344 -25.54 6.27 -10.25
CA VAL A 344 -25.11 5.90 -11.61
C VAL A 344 -24.00 6.86 -12.04
N ILE A 345 -22.80 6.31 -12.24
CA ILE A 345 -21.64 7.04 -12.75
C ILE A 345 -21.64 6.97 -14.29
N PRO A 346 -21.53 8.10 -15.01
CA PRO A 346 -21.41 8.10 -16.47
C PRO A 346 -20.10 7.44 -16.93
N ASP A 347 -20.16 6.73 -18.06
CA ASP A 347 -18.97 6.10 -18.67
C ASP A 347 -17.86 7.11 -18.97
N ASP A 348 -18.23 8.35 -19.36
CA ASP A 348 -17.28 9.45 -19.60
C ASP A 348 -16.50 9.84 -18.34
N LEU A 349 -17.16 9.90 -17.17
CA LEU A 349 -16.49 10.17 -15.89
C LEU A 349 -15.57 9.01 -15.50
N GLN A 350 -16.00 7.77 -15.74
CA GLN A 350 -15.17 6.59 -15.48
C GLN A 350 -13.89 6.60 -16.35
N ALA A 351 -14.02 6.94 -17.64
CA ALA A 351 -12.88 7.08 -18.54
C ALA A 351 -11.95 8.23 -18.12
N GLN A 352 -12.50 9.38 -17.69
CA GLN A 352 -11.71 10.50 -17.15
C GLN A 352 -10.96 10.12 -15.87
N ARG A 353 -11.59 9.35 -14.96
CA ARG A 353 -10.95 8.82 -13.75
C ARG A 353 -9.76 7.92 -14.09
N GLU A 354 -9.92 7.01 -15.04
CA GLU A 354 -8.85 6.10 -15.48
C GLU A 354 -7.71 6.86 -16.14
N PHE A 355 -8.03 7.86 -16.96
CA PHE A 355 -7.04 8.76 -17.54
C PHE A 355 -6.28 9.55 -16.45
N MET A 356 -6.97 10.06 -15.44
CA MET A 356 -6.35 10.73 -14.29
C MET A 356 -5.39 9.79 -13.53
N ASP A 357 -5.78 8.54 -13.25
CA ASP A 357 -4.91 7.53 -12.61
C ASP A 357 -3.67 7.21 -13.47
N PHE A 358 -3.80 7.22 -14.79
CA PHE A 358 -2.65 7.07 -15.67
C PHE A 358 -1.71 8.29 -15.63
N VAL A 359 -2.25 9.51 -15.73
CA VAL A 359 -1.48 10.76 -15.73
C VAL A 359 -0.72 10.93 -14.42
N ILE A 360 -1.37 10.70 -13.27
CA ILE A 360 -0.75 10.86 -11.95
C ILE A 360 0.37 9.83 -11.72
N ARG A 361 0.22 8.58 -12.19
CA ARG A 361 1.28 7.57 -12.13
C ARG A 361 2.47 7.95 -12.98
N SER A 362 2.23 8.45 -14.19
CA SER A 362 3.29 8.94 -15.08
C SER A 362 4.04 10.12 -14.46
N PHE A 363 3.32 11.06 -13.86
CA PHE A 363 3.89 12.18 -13.12
C PHE A 363 4.74 11.71 -11.92
N ALA A 364 4.20 10.86 -11.06
CA ALA A 364 4.91 10.31 -9.89
C ALA A 364 6.17 9.54 -10.28
N THR A 365 6.12 8.74 -11.35
CA THR A 365 7.28 8.00 -11.86
C THR A 365 8.41 8.92 -12.28
N ARG A 366 8.09 10.07 -12.91
CA ARG A 366 9.09 11.06 -13.32
C ARG A 366 9.64 11.85 -12.15
N LEU A 367 8.80 12.20 -11.18
CA LEU A 367 9.20 12.82 -9.94
C LEU A 367 10.22 11.95 -9.19
N GLU A 368 9.91 10.66 -9.03
CA GLU A 368 10.80 9.67 -8.40
C GLU A 368 12.07 9.43 -9.23
N ARG A 369 11.98 9.42 -10.56
CA ARG A 369 13.17 9.34 -11.42
C ARG A 369 14.12 10.51 -11.17
N ARG A 370 13.61 11.74 -11.10
CA ARG A 370 14.43 12.93 -10.80
C ARG A 370 15.08 12.82 -9.43
N ARG A 371 14.33 12.36 -8.42
CA ARG A 371 14.88 12.09 -7.08
C ARG A 371 16.08 11.15 -7.13
N ASN A 372 15.95 10.04 -7.86
CA ASN A 372 17.02 9.04 -8.00
C ASN A 372 18.26 9.60 -8.71
N ILE A 373 18.08 10.45 -9.72
CA ILE A 373 19.18 11.18 -10.38
C ILE A 373 19.91 12.07 -9.36
N LEU A 374 19.18 12.86 -8.56
CA LEU A 374 19.79 13.79 -7.60
C LEU A 374 20.50 13.05 -6.45
N ILE A 375 19.94 11.94 -5.97
CA ILE A 375 20.60 11.07 -4.98
C ILE A 375 21.89 10.48 -5.55
N SER A 376 21.86 9.99 -6.79
CA SER A 376 23.02 9.42 -7.47
C SER A 376 24.09 10.48 -7.73
N SER A 377 23.71 11.70 -8.14
CA SER A 377 24.59 12.86 -8.30
C SER A 377 25.28 13.24 -7.00
N ALA A 378 24.53 13.43 -5.91
CA ALA A 378 25.10 13.76 -4.60
C ALA A 378 26.07 12.67 -4.10
N ARG A 379 25.74 11.40 -4.31
CA ARG A 379 26.62 10.28 -3.97
C ARG A 379 27.89 10.28 -4.80
N PHE A 380 27.78 10.49 -6.12
CA PHE A 380 28.92 10.57 -7.03
C PHE A 380 29.90 11.65 -6.59
N TYR A 381 29.44 12.90 -6.42
CA TYR A 381 30.32 13.99 -6.01
C TYR A 381 30.93 13.79 -4.62
N ARG A 382 30.23 13.11 -3.70
CA ARG A 382 30.81 12.73 -2.40
C ARG A 382 31.95 11.72 -2.55
N LEU A 383 31.77 10.70 -3.38
CA LEU A 383 32.81 9.71 -3.66
C LEU A 383 34.02 10.35 -4.35
N VAL A 384 33.78 11.27 -5.30
CA VAL A 384 34.84 12.07 -5.93
C VAL A 384 35.64 12.84 -4.89
N SER A 385 34.98 13.63 -4.05
CA SER A 385 35.70 14.39 -3.01
C SER A 385 36.47 13.49 -2.04
N GLU A 386 35.88 12.37 -1.62
CA GLU A 386 36.53 11.41 -0.70
C GLU A 386 37.76 10.76 -1.35
N TYR A 387 37.66 10.35 -2.61
CA TYR A 387 38.75 9.75 -3.37
C TYR A 387 39.92 10.72 -3.53
N PHE A 388 39.64 11.94 -3.98
CA PHE A 388 40.67 12.96 -4.19
C PHE A 388 41.34 13.36 -2.87
N GLN A 389 40.59 13.49 -1.77
CA GLN A 389 41.16 13.79 -0.46
C GLN A 389 42.04 12.64 0.04
N LYS A 390 41.53 11.41 0.08
CA LYS A 390 42.28 10.26 0.61
C LYS A 390 43.55 9.97 -0.20
N THR A 391 43.48 10.06 -1.54
CA THR A 391 44.67 9.87 -2.38
C THR A 391 45.72 10.96 -2.12
N SER A 392 45.30 12.22 -1.91
CA SER A 392 46.24 13.30 -1.51
C SER A 392 46.85 13.05 -0.13
N ASP A 393 46.04 12.68 0.86
CA ASP A 393 46.49 12.41 2.23
C ASP A 393 47.52 11.26 2.27
N ILE A 394 47.26 10.18 1.52
CA ILE A 394 48.21 9.05 1.43
C ILE A 394 49.49 9.48 0.71
N TYR A 395 49.36 10.26 -0.36
CA TYR A 395 50.51 10.74 -1.11
C TYR A 395 51.42 11.62 -0.26
N GLU A 396 50.85 12.54 0.52
CA GLU A 396 51.62 13.43 1.41
C GLU A 396 52.23 12.69 2.59
N ASN A 397 51.47 11.80 3.25
CA ASN A 397 51.92 11.19 4.51
C ASN A 397 52.75 9.91 4.33
N LEU A 398 52.46 9.10 3.31
CA LEU A 398 53.04 7.76 3.15
C LEU A 398 53.99 7.64 1.95
N VAL A 399 53.83 8.46 0.92
CA VAL A 399 54.60 8.37 -0.33
C VAL A 399 55.72 9.41 -0.39
N MET A 400 55.42 10.69 -0.12
CA MET A 400 56.39 11.79 -0.24
C MET A 400 57.51 11.77 0.81
N THR A 401 57.28 11.16 1.96
CA THR A 401 58.29 10.98 3.01
C THR A 401 58.64 9.50 3.18
N PRO A 402 59.54 8.92 2.35
CA PRO A 402 60.21 7.67 2.67
C PRO A 402 61.18 7.93 3.82
N ASN A 403 60.66 8.03 5.05
CA ASN A 403 61.50 8.25 6.22
C ASN A 403 62.14 6.92 6.63
N LEU A 404 63.14 6.49 5.84
CA LEU A 404 63.93 5.27 6.07
C LEU A 404 64.95 5.43 7.21
N ASP A 405 65.01 6.60 7.84
CA ASP A 405 65.84 6.82 9.04
C ASP A 405 65.38 5.96 10.23
N GLN A 406 64.13 5.46 10.20
CA GLN A 406 63.54 4.59 11.21
C GLN A 406 63.14 3.24 10.60
N LEU A 407 64.14 2.41 10.27
CA LEU A 407 63.95 1.09 9.66
C LEU A 407 63.06 0.15 10.49
N ASP A 408 62.99 0.34 11.81
CA ASP A 408 62.13 -0.43 12.73
C ASP A 408 60.64 -0.26 12.43
N LYS A 409 60.23 0.89 11.86
CA LYS A 409 58.82 1.17 11.52
C LYS A 409 58.45 0.81 10.09
N ALA A 410 59.43 0.48 9.23
CA ALA A 410 59.21 0.26 7.81
C ALA A 410 58.12 -0.80 7.52
N HIS A 411 58.14 -1.91 8.26
CA HIS A 411 57.12 -2.96 8.13
C HIS A 411 55.71 -2.48 8.53
N GLY A 412 55.59 -1.69 9.60
CA GLY A 412 54.30 -1.13 10.03
C GLY A 412 53.73 -0.17 9.00
N THR A 413 54.57 0.72 8.46
CA THR A 413 54.18 1.65 7.39
C THR A 413 53.82 0.92 6.10
N LEU A 414 54.51 -0.18 5.76
CA LEU A 414 54.17 -1.03 4.62
C LEU A 414 52.74 -1.59 4.75
N MET A 415 52.41 -2.14 5.91
CA MET A 415 51.06 -2.68 6.17
C MET A 415 49.99 -1.59 6.06
N GLN A 416 50.25 -0.40 6.61
CA GLN A 416 49.34 0.75 6.50
C GLN A 416 49.14 1.21 5.06
N LEU A 417 50.22 1.23 4.25
CA LEU A 417 50.17 1.58 2.84
C LEU A 417 49.34 0.56 2.04
N GLN A 418 49.55 -0.74 2.27
CA GLN A 418 48.81 -1.82 1.60
C GLN A 418 47.31 -1.79 1.95
N GLU A 419 46.97 -1.58 3.23
CA GLU A 419 45.57 -1.43 3.66
C GLU A 419 44.93 -0.20 3.03
N SER A 420 45.65 0.94 3.03
CA SER A 420 45.17 2.18 2.42
C SER A 420 44.97 2.05 0.91
N GLN A 421 45.86 1.36 0.20
CA GLN A 421 45.73 1.07 -1.23
C GLN A 421 44.46 0.27 -1.52
N ASN A 422 44.21 -0.82 -0.79
CA ASN A 422 43.00 -1.62 -0.97
C ASN A 422 41.72 -0.81 -0.71
N ASN A 423 41.73 0.06 0.30
CA ASN A 423 40.62 0.96 0.59
C ASN A 423 40.38 1.99 -0.54
N ILE A 424 41.44 2.50 -1.16
CA ILE A 424 41.35 3.39 -2.33
C ILE A 424 40.80 2.64 -3.55
N ASP A 425 41.26 1.42 -3.83
CA ASP A 425 40.79 0.63 -4.97
C ASP A 425 39.28 0.35 -4.88
N ILE A 426 38.79 0.00 -3.68
CA ILE A 426 37.35 -0.19 -3.43
C ILE A 426 36.58 1.12 -3.63
N LEU A 427 37.16 2.24 -3.19
CA LEU A 427 36.54 3.56 -3.32
C LEU A 427 36.48 4.03 -4.79
N GLU A 428 37.55 3.80 -5.56
CA GLU A 428 37.62 4.09 -7.00
C GLU A 428 36.55 3.31 -7.75
N ASP A 429 36.47 2.00 -7.51
CA ASP A 429 35.49 1.12 -8.14
C ASP A 429 34.04 1.50 -7.78
N ALA A 430 33.79 1.97 -6.54
CA ALA A 430 32.51 2.56 -6.15
C ALA A 430 32.21 3.88 -6.86
N LEU A 431 33.21 4.76 -7.01
CA LEU A 431 33.10 6.05 -7.71
C LEU A 431 32.76 5.84 -9.19
N VAL A 432 33.52 4.98 -9.88
CA VAL A 432 33.35 4.69 -11.30
C VAL A 432 31.96 4.13 -11.57
N ARG A 433 31.54 3.11 -10.80
CA ARG A 433 30.19 2.53 -10.94
C ARG A 433 29.08 3.54 -10.72
N GLU A 434 29.21 4.43 -9.73
CA GLU A 434 28.18 5.44 -9.49
C GLU A 434 28.16 6.49 -10.61
N GLY A 435 29.32 6.86 -11.18
CA GLY A 435 29.41 7.77 -12.33
C GLY A 435 28.83 7.19 -13.62
N GLU A 436 29.07 5.91 -13.90
CA GLU A 436 28.46 5.18 -15.02
C GLU A 436 26.94 5.09 -14.86
N LYS A 437 26.47 4.67 -13.68
CA LYS A 437 25.04 4.62 -13.35
C LYS A 437 24.37 5.98 -13.50
N LEU A 438 25.00 7.06 -13.02
CA LEU A 438 24.47 8.41 -13.15
C LEU A 438 24.38 8.80 -14.64
N THR A 439 25.42 8.51 -15.42
CA THR A 439 25.42 8.74 -16.88
C THR A 439 24.27 8.01 -17.56
N ASP A 440 24.02 6.75 -17.22
CA ASP A 440 22.91 5.96 -17.77
C ASP A 440 21.54 6.55 -17.40
N LEU A 441 21.37 6.95 -16.13
CA LEU A 441 20.12 7.59 -15.67
C LEU A 441 19.82 8.89 -16.42
N LEU A 442 20.85 9.67 -16.77
CA LEU A 442 20.73 10.91 -17.54
C LEU A 442 20.50 10.66 -19.04
N ALA A 443 21.10 9.60 -19.60
CA ALA A 443 20.98 9.27 -21.02
C ALA A 443 19.62 8.67 -21.40
N MET A 444 18.91 8.07 -20.45
CA MET A 444 17.60 7.47 -20.69
C MET A 444 16.57 8.53 -21.16
N PRO A 445 15.79 8.30 -22.22
CA PRO A 445 14.76 9.26 -22.64
C PRO A 445 13.63 9.36 -21.61
N VAL A 446 12.97 10.52 -21.56
CA VAL A 446 11.81 10.79 -20.70
C VAL A 446 10.61 11.07 -21.58
N LYS A 447 9.46 10.48 -21.25
CA LYS A 447 8.18 10.73 -21.93
C LYS A 447 7.17 11.34 -20.98
N ASP A 448 6.32 12.21 -21.48
CA ASP A 448 5.20 12.75 -20.72
C ASP A 448 4.05 11.74 -20.58
N ALA A 449 3.01 12.12 -19.86
CA ALA A 449 1.81 11.30 -19.71
C ALA A 449 1.07 11.06 -21.04
N LEU A 450 1.35 11.78 -22.12
CA LEU A 450 0.77 11.56 -23.45
C LEU A 450 1.70 10.76 -24.37
N GLY A 451 2.82 10.26 -23.85
CA GLY A 451 3.81 9.49 -24.61
C GLY A 451 4.69 10.33 -25.54
N ARG A 452 4.66 11.66 -25.42
CA ARG A 452 5.51 12.58 -26.17
C ARG A 452 6.88 12.66 -25.50
N ASP A 453 7.94 12.73 -26.30
CA ASP A 453 9.29 12.86 -25.77
C ASP A 453 9.50 14.25 -25.15
N ILE A 454 9.95 14.27 -23.89
CA ILE A 454 10.35 15.50 -23.21
C ILE A 454 11.83 15.69 -23.49
N ARG A 455 12.18 16.79 -24.17
CA ARG A 455 13.58 17.16 -24.38
C ARG A 455 14.16 17.73 -23.08
N VAL A 456 14.95 16.92 -22.40
CA VAL A 456 15.81 17.37 -21.30
C VAL A 456 17.26 17.24 -21.74
N GLU A 457 17.99 18.35 -21.77
CA GLU A 457 19.36 18.39 -22.28
C GLU A 457 20.38 18.16 -21.16
N TYR A 458 20.69 16.88 -20.90
CA TYR A 458 21.74 16.47 -19.95
C TYR A 458 23.14 16.36 -20.58
N GLY A 459 23.31 16.83 -21.82
CA GLY A 459 24.55 16.63 -22.57
C GLY A 459 25.79 17.18 -21.87
N ALA A 460 25.69 18.39 -21.30
CA ALA A 460 26.79 19.01 -20.57
C ALA A 460 27.10 18.28 -19.25
N ASP A 461 26.09 17.85 -18.51
CA ASP A 461 26.27 17.12 -17.25
C ASP A 461 26.93 15.76 -17.48
N ILE A 462 26.50 15.03 -18.53
CA ILE A 462 27.09 13.75 -18.93
C ILE A 462 28.57 13.94 -19.32
N LEU A 463 28.90 15.01 -20.05
CA LEU A 463 30.29 15.31 -20.40
C LEU A 463 31.13 15.61 -19.15
N ASN A 464 30.63 16.42 -18.23
CA ASN A 464 31.32 16.71 -16.97
C ASN A 464 31.60 15.44 -16.14
N ILE A 465 30.60 14.56 -16.00
CA ILE A 465 30.79 13.27 -15.29
C ILE A 465 31.88 12.43 -15.97
N ARG A 466 31.88 12.34 -17.30
CA ARG A 466 32.90 11.61 -18.06
C ARG A 466 34.29 12.20 -17.87
N GLU A 467 34.43 13.53 -17.93
CA GLU A 467 35.70 14.21 -17.67
C GLU A 467 36.23 13.89 -16.26
N ILE A 468 35.36 13.86 -15.24
CA ILE A 468 35.75 13.49 -13.87
C ILE A 468 36.18 12.03 -13.78
N LEU A 469 35.51 11.12 -14.48
CA LEU A 469 35.92 9.70 -14.55
C LEU A 469 37.29 9.56 -15.23
N ASP A 470 37.53 10.27 -16.33
CA ASP A 470 38.81 10.27 -17.03
C ASP A 470 39.93 10.85 -16.14
N MET A 471 39.67 11.94 -15.42
CA MET A 471 40.61 12.51 -14.43
C MET A 471 40.91 11.53 -13.29
N THR A 472 39.89 10.81 -12.81
CA THR A 472 40.03 9.81 -11.74
C THR A 472 40.92 8.66 -12.20
N LYS A 473 40.71 8.18 -13.42
CA LYS A 473 41.53 7.12 -14.02
C LYS A 473 42.99 7.57 -14.20
N ALA A 474 43.21 8.76 -14.75
CA ALA A 474 44.57 9.30 -14.89
C ALA A 474 45.28 9.46 -13.54
N ARG A 475 44.54 9.89 -12.50
CA ARG A 475 45.07 9.98 -11.13
C ARG A 475 45.38 8.61 -10.52
N SER A 476 44.53 7.60 -10.75
CA SER A 476 44.76 6.22 -10.29
C SER A 476 46.05 5.64 -10.87
N GLU A 477 46.29 5.84 -12.16
CA GLU A 477 47.52 5.39 -12.83
C GLU A 477 48.76 6.02 -12.21
N LEU A 478 48.77 7.35 -12.04
CA LEU A 478 49.88 8.06 -11.38
C LEU A 478 50.07 7.65 -9.92
N PHE A 479 48.99 7.48 -9.17
CA PHE A 479 49.05 7.10 -7.76
C PHE A 479 49.62 5.69 -7.59
N ARG A 480 49.20 4.74 -8.45
CA ARG A 480 49.66 3.35 -8.44
C ARG A 480 51.16 3.24 -8.62
N ASP A 481 51.73 3.96 -9.57
CA ASP A 481 53.19 3.94 -9.83
C ASP A 481 53.98 4.44 -8.61
N ASN A 482 53.50 5.49 -7.95
CA ASN A 482 54.14 6.05 -6.78
C ASN A 482 54.01 5.14 -5.54
N VAL A 483 52.83 4.56 -5.32
CA VAL A 483 52.61 3.60 -4.22
C VAL A 483 53.45 2.34 -4.43
N GLU A 484 53.57 1.84 -5.65
CA GLU A 484 54.37 0.65 -5.95
C GLU A 484 55.85 0.89 -5.69
N LEU A 485 56.38 2.05 -6.09
CA LEU A 485 57.75 2.45 -5.77
C LEU A 485 57.98 2.50 -4.25
N GLN A 486 57.04 3.08 -3.51
CA GLN A 486 57.13 3.20 -2.06
C GLN A 486 57.00 1.85 -1.35
N ARG A 487 56.12 0.96 -1.84
CA ARG A 487 55.95 -0.41 -1.34
C ARG A 487 57.26 -1.18 -1.41
N VAL A 488 57.92 -1.16 -2.57
CA VAL A 488 59.22 -1.83 -2.76
C VAL A 488 60.28 -1.24 -1.84
N THR A 489 60.29 0.09 -1.68
CA THR A 489 61.24 0.79 -0.81
C THR A 489 61.06 0.41 0.67
N LEU A 490 59.81 0.32 1.14
CA LEU A 490 59.48 -0.12 2.51
C LEU A 490 59.77 -1.62 2.74
N GLU A 491 59.55 -2.47 1.73
CA GLU A 491 59.92 -3.89 1.76
C GLU A 491 61.44 -4.05 1.93
N GLN A 492 62.22 -3.31 1.14
CA GLN A 492 63.69 -3.30 1.25
C GLN A 492 64.14 -2.81 2.64
N GLY A 493 63.53 -1.73 3.15
CA GLY A 493 63.80 -1.23 4.51
C GLY A 493 63.49 -2.27 5.59
N SER A 494 62.36 -2.98 5.47
CA SER A 494 62.00 -4.06 6.39
C SER A 494 62.96 -5.23 6.33
N HIS A 495 63.48 -5.60 5.14
CA HIS A 495 64.48 -6.65 5.00
C HIS A 495 65.80 -6.26 5.65
N ILE A 496 66.28 -5.02 5.44
CA ILE A 496 67.50 -4.51 6.08
C ILE A 496 67.37 -4.61 7.61
N TYR A 497 66.26 -4.12 8.17
CA TYR A 497 66.00 -4.18 9.61
C TYR A 497 66.07 -5.62 10.15
N ASN A 498 65.39 -6.56 9.48
CA ASN A 498 65.36 -7.96 9.92
C ASN A 498 66.74 -8.60 9.84
N TYR A 499 67.48 -8.39 8.74
CA TYR A 499 68.83 -8.93 8.59
C TYR A 499 69.80 -8.39 9.63
N GLU A 500 69.75 -7.09 9.94
CA GLU A 500 70.63 -6.50 10.97
C GLU A 500 70.25 -6.92 12.38
N LYS A 501 68.96 -7.11 12.64
CA LYS A 501 68.46 -7.69 13.90
C LYS A 501 68.91 -9.14 14.08
N ASP A 502 68.77 -9.96 13.04
CA ASP A 502 69.18 -11.37 13.08
C ASP A 502 70.70 -11.51 13.13
N ALA A 503 71.46 -10.64 12.46
CA ALA A 503 72.92 -10.58 12.58
C ALA A 503 73.34 -10.16 14.00
N SER A 504 72.65 -9.20 14.61
CA SER A 504 72.88 -8.83 16.01
C SER A 504 72.64 -10.03 16.95
N GLN A 505 71.63 -10.85 16.68
CA GLN A 505 71.39 -12.08 17.43
C GLN A 505 72.49 -13.12 17.22
N ALA A 506 73.04 -13.23 16.01
CA ALA A 506 74.20 -14.09 15.73
C ALA A 506 75.45 -13.67 16.51
N ILE A 507 75.67 -12.36 16.69
CA ILE A 507 76.76 -11.84 17.55
C ILE A 507 76.57 -12.30 19.00
N VAL A 508 75.36 -12.18 19.55
CA VAL A 508 75.05 -12.66 20.90
C VAL A 508 75.32 -14.16 21.03
N TRP A 509 74.90 -14.96 20.04
CA TRP A 509 75.19 -16.40 20.04
C TRP A 509 76.68 -16.71 19.98
N LEU A 510 77.49 -15.94 19.25
CA LEU A 510 78.95 -16.10 19.24
C LEU A 510 79.57 -15.74 20.59
N ASP A 511 79.10 -14.69 21.25
CA ASP A 511 79.54 -14.31 22.59
C ASP A 511 79.14 -15.37 23.64
N ASP A 512 77.94 -15.93 23.55
CA ASP A 512 77.49 -17.05 24.40
C ASP A 512 78.34 -18.31 24.18
N LEU A 513 78.63 -18.65 22.92
CA LEU A 513 79.54 -19.74 22.58
C LEU A 513 80.94 -19.47 23.14
N PHE A 514 81.42 -18.23 23.10
CA PHE A 514 82.68 -17.85 23.72
C PHE A 514 82.67 -18.08 25.23
N GLU A 515 81.60 -17.73 25.93
CA GLU A 515 81.48 -18.07 27.35
C GLU A 515 81.50 -19.58 27.60
N VAL A 516 80.80 -20.37 26.78
CA VAL A 516 80.80 -21.84 26.87
C VAL A 516 82.20 -22.41 26.65
N MET A 517 82.97 -21.88 25.69
CA MET A 517 84.37 -22.24 25.46
C MET A 517 85.22 -22.00 26.72
N LEU A 518 85.04 -20.87 27.40
CA LEU A 518 85.82 -20.55 28.60
C LEU A 518 85.44 -21.42 29.81
N LYS A 519 84.15 -21.76 29.97
CA LYS A 519 83.64 -22.54 31.11
C LYS A 519 83.88 -24.04 30.94
N SER A 520 83.48 -24.60 29.80
CA SER A 520 83.42 -26.05 29.56
C SER A 520 84.66 -26.60 28.88
N HIS A 521 85.32 -25.82 28.02
CA HIS A 521 86.51 -26.24 27.27
C HIS A 521 87.81 -25.65 27.84
N CYS A 522 88.01 -25.76 29.16
CA CYS A 522 89.26 -25.32 29.82
C CYS A 522 90.18 -26.48 30.20
N GLN A 523 89.64 -27.69 30.32
CA GLN A 523 90.36 -28.87 30.78
C GLN A 523 90.82 -29.73 29.60
N VAL A 524 91.83 -30.56 29.85
CA VAL A 524 92.30 -31.56 28.89
C VAL A 524 92.25 -32.93 29.56
N GLY A 525 91.73 -33.93 28.85
CA GLY A 525 91.54 -35.29 29.36
C GLY A 525 92.82 -35.96 29.89
N CYS A 526 92.64 -36.98 30.73
CA CYS A 526 93.71 -37.67 31.44
C CYS A 526 94.22 -38.94 30.73
N ASN A 527 93.62 -39.31 29.60
CA ASN A 527 94.05 -40.44 28.76
C ASN A 527 93.75 -40.18 27.27
N VAL A 528 94.33 -40.99 26.38
CA VAL A 528 94.23 -40.81 24.93
C VAL A 528 92.78 -40.85 24.41
N ASN A 529 91.93 -41.71 24.98
CA ASN A 529 90.53 -41.87 24.54
C ASN A 529 89.69 -40.63 24.91
N GLU A 530 89.85 -40.12 26.12
CA GLU A 530 89.17 -38.91 26.61
C GLU A 530 89.59 -37.66 25.81
N ILE A 531 90.90 -37.52 25.52
CA ILE A 531 91.40 -36.41 24.69
C ILE A 531 90.87 -36.52 23.25
N GLN A 532 90.74 -37.73 22.71
CA GLN A 532 90.19 -37.93 21.36
C GLN A 532 88.69 -37.61 21.30
N HIS A 533 87.93 -37.94 22.34
CA HIS A 533 86.53 -37.55 22.48
C HIS A 533 86.37 -36.02 22.58
N GLN A 534 87.10 -35.37 23.50
CA GLN A 534 87.10 -33.91 23.65
C GLN A 534 87.52 -33.19 22.36
N LYS A 535 88.45 -33.76 21.59
CA LYS A 535 88.83 -33.22 20.28
C LYS A 535 87.69 -33.31 19.25
N ALA A 536 86.93 -34.40 19.25
CA ALA A 536 85.77 -34.55 18.36
C ALA A 536 84.66 -33.56 18.74
N GLU A 537 84.34 -33.44 20.04
CA GLU A 537 83.38 -32.46 20.54
C GLU A 537 83.81 -31.02 20.21
N HIS A 538 85.09 -30.69 20.39
CA HIS A 538 85.62 -29.38 20.03
C HIS A 538 85.47 -29.08 18.53
N GLN A 539 85.70 -30.07 17.66
CA GLN A 539 85.49 -29.88 16.23
C GLN A 539 84.03 -29.56 15.91
N THR A 540 83.08 -30.30 16.50
CA THR A 540 81.64 -30.02 16.30
C THR A 540 81.23 -28.66 16.84
N PHE A 541 81.84 -28.22 17.95
CA PHE A 541 81.64 -26.89 18.50
C PHE A 541 82.17 -25.81 17.55
N GLU A 542 83.39 -25.97 17.03
CA GLU A 542 84.00 -25.04 16.09
C GLU A 542 83.20 -24.94 14.79
N ASP A 543 82.70 -26.07 14.27
CA ASP A 543 81.85 -26.11 13.08
C ASP A 543 80.53 -25.34 13.32
N THR A 544 79.93 -25.48 14.51
CA THR A 544 78.73 -24.74 14.89
C THR A 544 78.99 -23.24 14.98
N ALA A 545 80.08 -22.85 15.66
CA ALA A 545 80.50 -21.46 15.79
C ALA A 545 80.78 -20.82 14.42
N LYS A 546 81.46 -21.55 13.54
CA LYS A 546 81.74 -21.12 12.17
C LYS A 546 80.45 -20.93 11.37
N GLY A 547 79.50 -21.86 11.48
CA GLY A 547 78.19 -21.74 10.86
C GLY A 547 77.42 -20.50 11.33
N THR A 548 77.46 -20.18 12.63
CA THR A 548 76.83 -18.97 13.18
C THR A 548 77.48 -17.69 12.65
N TYR A 549 78.81 -17.65 12.54
CA TYR A 549 79.54 -16.53 11.96
C TYR A 549 79.21 -16.36 10.47
N GLU A 550 79.25 -17.44 9.69
CA GLU A 550 78.93 -17.40 8.26
C GLU A 550 77.49 -16.95 8.02
N PHE A 551 76.53 -17.39 8.86
CA PHE A 551 75.15 -16.93 8.83
C PHE A 551 75.04 -15.42 9.07
N GLY A 552 75.63 -14.91 10.16
CA GLY A 552 75.64 -13.47 10.45
C GLY A 552 76.32 -12.64 9.35
N SER A 553 77.41 -13.14 8.78
CA SER A 553 78.14 -12.48 7.69
C SER A 553 77.31 -12.41 6.41
N GLN A 554 76.61 -13.49 6.04
CA GLN A 554 75.71 -13.51 4.88
C GLN A 554 74.56 -12.50 5.04
N LEU A 555 73.96 -12.41 6.23
CA LEU A 555 72.91 -11.45 6.53
C LEU A 555 73.40 -10.00 6.40
N LEU A 556 74.57 -9.68 6.97
CA LEU A 556 75.14 -8.34 6.90
C LEU A 556 75.51 -7.95 5.47
N ASN A 557 76.05 -8.87 4.68
CA ASN A 557 76.35 -8.65 3.25
C ASN A 557 75.07 -8.41 2.43
N ALA A 558 74.00 -9.17 2.71
CA ALA A 558 72.70 -8.96 2.08
C ALA A 558 72.10 -7.59 2.46
N ALA A 559 72.16 -7.21 3.74
CA ALA A 559 71.73 -5.90 4.23
C ALA A 559 72.55 -4.75 3.62
N LEU A 560 73.87 -4.91 3.47
CA LEU A 560 74.74 -3.92 2.84
C LEU A 560 74.38 -3.71 1.37
N SER A 561 74.18 -4.80 0.63
CA SER A 561 73.77 -4.77 -0.78
C SER A 561 72.44 -4.03 -0.95
N LEU A 562 71.48 -4.27 -0.05
CA LEU A 562 70.21 -3.56 -0.04
C LEU A 562 70.37 -2.09 0.33
N ARG A 563 71.15 -1.76 1.37
CA ARG A 563 71.46 -0.36 1.74
C ARG A 563 72.08 0.42 0.57
N HIS A 564 72.99 -0.20 -0.18
CA HIS A 564 73.58 0.38 -1.40
C HIS A 564 72.50 0.67 -2.44
N SER A 565 71.62 -0.29 -2.71
CA SER A 565 70.53 -0.12 -3.68
C SER A 565 69.55 1.00 -3.27
N CYS A 566 69.32 1.17 -1.98
CA CYS A 566 68.43 2.19 -1.41
C CYS A 566 69.14 3.53 -1.11
N LYS A 567 70.46 3.63 -1.36
CA LYS A 567 71.30 4.80 -1.01
C LYS A 567 71.21 5.20 0.48
N LEU A 568 71.11 4.21 1.37
CA LEU A 568 71.04 4.41 2.82
C LEU A 568 72.44 4.45 3.44
N CYS A 569 72.55 5.06 4.62
CA CYS A 569 73.81 5.13 5.37
C CYS A 569 74.33 3.72 5.70
N GLU A 570 75.64 3.48 5.51
CA GLU A 570 76.26 2.17 5.70
C GLU A 570 76.89 2.00 7.11
N ALA A 571 76.97 3.08 7.88
CA ALA A 571 77.74 3.11 9.13
C ALA A 571 77.28 2.07 10.17
N ASP A 572 75.97 1.91 10.35
CA ASP A 572 75.41 0.97 11.33
C ASP A 572 75.69 -0.49 10.94
N ASN A 573 75.55 -0.81 9.65
CA ASN A 573 75.83 -2.12 9.10
C ASN A 573 77.33 -2.49 9.23
N LEU A 574 78.21 -1.54 8.90
CA LEU A 574 79.65 -1.71 9.06
C LEU A 574 80.04 -1.88 10.54
N ALA A 575 79.40 -1.15 11.45
CA ALA A 575 79.63 -1.30 12.88
C ALA A 575 79.22 -2.70 13.39
N LEU A 576 78.09 -3.25 12.90
CA LEU A 576 77.70 -4.63 13.20
C LEU A 576 78.67 -5.65 12.61
N THR A 577 79.17 -5.40 11.39
CA THR A 577 80.17 -6.27 10.74
C THR A 577 81.46 -6.34 11.56
N THR A 578 81.99 -5.19 12.00
CA THR A 578 83.17 -5.15 12.87
C THR A 578 82.94 -5.89 14.19
N LYS A 579 81.77 -5.72 14.83
CA LYS A 579 81.44 -6.44 16.07
C LYS A 579 81.37 -7.96 15.86
N LEU A 580 80.76 -8.41 14.77
CA LEU A 580 80.68 -9.83 14.41
C LEU A 580 82.08 -10.41 14.20
N GLU A 581 82.95 -9.70 13.48
CA GLU A 581 84.35 -10.09 13.28
C GLU A 581 85.11 -10.14 14.61
N GLU A 582 84.94 -9.16 15.49
CA GLU A 582 85.57 -9.14 16.82
C GLU A 582 85.14 -10.34 17.68
N SER A 583 83.85 -10.63 17.78
CA SER A 583 83.32 -11.77 18.54
C SER A 583 83.80 -13.10 17.96
N TRP A 584 83.83 -13.24 16.63
CA TRP A 584 84.40 -14.41 15.96
C TRP A 584 85.90 -14.57 16.23
N GLN A 585 86.69 -13.50 16.13
CA GLN A 585 88.14 -13.55 16.38
C GLN A 585 88.47 -13.97 17.82
N LYS A 586 87.71 -13.46 18.80
CA LYS A 586 87.85 -13.87 20.22
C LYS A 586 87.58 -15.37 20.38
N LEU A 587 86.48 -15.86 19.82
CA LEU A 587 86.09 -17.27 19.87
C LEU A 587 87.11 -18.16 19.15
N GLN A 588 87.52 -17.78 17.95
CA GLN A 588 88.49 -18.52 17.14
C GLN A 588 89.86 -18.60 17.82
N THR A 589 90.32 -17.52 18.45
CA THR A 589 91.59 -17.52 19.19
C THR A 589 91.54 -18.47 20.38
N ALA A 590 90.47 -18.41 21.19
CA ALA A 590 90.28 -19.30 22.33
C ALA A 590 90.15 -20.77 21.89
N ALA A 591 89.38 -21.03 20.83
CA ALA A 591 89.22 -22.36 20.25
C ALA A 591 90.56 -22.94 19.76
N ASN A 592 91.34 -22.16 19.00
CA ASN A 592 92.67 -22.56 18.52
C ASN A 592 93.65 -22.87 19.66
N HIS A 593 93.64 -22.06 20.71
CA HIS A 593 94.46 -22.32 21.90
C HIS A 593 94.04 -23.61 22.61
N HIS A 594 92.73 -23.86 22.75
CA HIS A 594 92.23 -25.10 23.33
C HIS A 594 92.59 -26.32 22.47
N MET A 595 92.36 -26.27 21.16
CA MET A 595 92.75 -27.33 20.21
C MET A 595 94.27 -27.59 20.25
N THR A 596 95.09 -26.55 20.37
CA THR A 596 96.55 -26.71 20.53
C THR A 596 96.89 -27.43 21.84
N ARG A 597 96.23 -27.08 22.94
CA ARG A 597 96.37 -27.78 24.23
C ARG A 597 95.97 -29.25 24.10
N LEU A 598 94.81 -29.56 23.51
CA LEU A 598 94.37 -30.93 23.25
C LEU A 598 95.39 -31.71 22.40
N ARG A 599 95.92 -31.11 21.32
CA ARG A 599 96.92 -31.73 20.43
C ARG A 599 98.23 -32.04 21.15
N VAL A 600 98.77 -31.08 21.90
CA VAL A 600 100.03 -31.27 22.64
C VAL A 600 99.85 -32.33 23.74
N THR A 601 98.74 -32.31 24.47
CA THR A 601 98.45 -33.32 25.49
C THR A 601 98.22 -34.70 24.87
N ALA A 602 97.57 -34.79 23.71
CA ALA A 602 97.43 -36.05 22.97
C ALA A 602 98.79 -36.64 22.58
N VAL A 603 99.71 -35.82 22.08
CA VAL A 603 101.08 -36.27 21.75
C VAL A 603 101.84 -36.69 23.01
N LEU A 604 101.69 -35.94 24.12
CA LEU A 604 102.29 -36.28 25.40
C LEU A 604 101.82 -37.65 25.90
N HIS A 605 100.52 -37.89 25.95
CA HIS A 605 99.94 -39.16 26.42
C HIS A 605 100.32 -40.33 25.51
N ARG A 606 100.21 -40.18 24.18
CA ARG A 606 100.63 -41.24 23.24
C ARG A 606 102.10 -41.62 23.38
N THR A 607 102.96 -40.63 23.61
CA THR A 607 104.40 -40.85 23.76
C THR A 607 104.73 -41.43 25.14
N LEU A 608 104.04 -41.00 26.20
CA LEU A 608 104.15 -41.59 27.53
C LEU A 608 103.69 -43.04 27.55
N ASP A 609 102.53 -43.35 26.95
CA ASP A 609 102.02 -44.72 26.83
C ASP A 609 103.04 -45.59 26.11
N LYS A 610 103.58 -45.12 24.97
CA LYS A 610 104.64 -45.80 24.23
C LYS A 610 105.89 -46.08 25.09
N HIS A 611 106.42 -45.07 25.79
CA HIS A 611 107.60 -45.25 26.64
C HIS A 611 107.32 -46.12 27.88
N CYS A 612 106.10 -46.06 28.44
CA CYS A 612 105.68 -46.93 29.53
C CYS A 612 105.60 -48.38 29.06
N ASP A 613 105.12 -48.64 27.86
CA ASP A 613 105.08 -49.99 27.28
C ASP A 613 106.49 -50.50 26.95
N GLU A 614 107.38 -49.65 26.41
CA GLU A 614 108.81 -49.98 26.22
C GLU A 614 109.52 -50.28 27.57
N LEU A 615 109.22 -49.52 28.64
CA LEU A 615 109.78 -49.78 29.98
C LEU A 615 109.24 -51.08 30.60
N LYS A 616 107.96 -51.41 30.39
CA LYS A 616 107.38 -52.70 30.80
C LYS A 616 108.10 -53.84 30.07
N GLU A 617 108.28 -53.72 28.75
CA GLU A 617 108.99 -54.72 27.95
C GLU A 617 110.43 -54.94 28.46
N ILE A 618 111.17 -53.85 28.73
CA ILE A 618 112.52 -53.95 29.32
C ILE A 618 112.48 -54.63 30.69
N THR A 619 111.54 -54.25 31.56
CA THR A 619 111.42 -54.81 32.93
C THR A 619 111.13 -56.31 32.91
N GLU A 620 110.27 -56.76 32.01
CA GLU A 620 109.97 -58.18 31.80
C GLU A 620 111.16 -58.96 31.23
N ARG A 621 112.00 -58.31 30.41
CA ARG A 621 113.17 -58.94 29.77
C ARG A 621 114.40 -59.00 30.66
N VAL A 622 114.60 -58.05 31.59
CA VAL A 622 115.79 -57.98 32.46
C VAL A 622 116.10 -59.27 33.25
N PRO A 623 115.13 -60.00 33.85
CA PRO A 623 115.39 -61.26 34.56
C PRO A 623 115.90 -62.39 33.66
N LEU A 624 115.64 -62.31 32.35
CA LEU A 624 115.85 -63.39 31.38
C LEU A 624 117.23 -63.32 30.70
N VAL A 625 118.01 -62.26 30.92
CA VAL A 625 119.19 -61.92 30.11
C VAL A 625 120.43 -61.70 31.00
N LYS A 626 121.62 -62.13 30.55
CA LYS A 626 122.92 -61.96 31.28
C LYS A 626 124.04 -61.51 30.34
N GLY A 627 125.05 -60.81 30.85
CA GLY A 627 126.25 -60.43 30.09
C GLY A 627 126.07 -59.21 29.17
N GLU A 628 126.53 -59.31 27.92
CA GLU A 628 126.56 -58.19 26.96
C GLU A 628 125.15 -57.69 26.56
N GLU A 629 124.17 -58.59 26.43
CA GLU A 629 122.77 -58.21 26.15
C GLU A 629 122.13 -57.46 27.33
N LEU A 630 122.49 -57.83 28.57
CA LEU A 630 122.07 -57.08 29.76
C LEU A 630 122.67 -55.68 29.76
N ARG A 631 123.92 -55.50 29.29
CA ARG A 631 124.52 -54.17 29.10
C ARG A 631 123.76 -53.35 28.08
N GLN A 632 123.36 -53.94 26.94
CA GLN A 632 122.58 -53.21 25.93
C GLN A 632 121.19 -52.78 26.45
N LEU A 633 120.49 -53.65 27.20
CA LEU A 633 119.22 -53.30 27.84
C LEU A 633 119.40 -52.19 28.89
N MET A 634 120.51 -52.19 29.63
CA MET A 634 120.83 -51.13 30.58
C MET A 634 121.10 -49.79 29.87
N ILE A 635 121.82 -49.80 28.74
CA ILE A 635 122.05 -48.59 27.91
C ILE A 635 120.72 -48.08 27.32
N SER A 636 119.88 -48.98 26.80
CA SER A 636 118.55 -48.63 26.28
C SER A 636 117.65 -48.06 27.38
N ARG A 637 117.69 -48.62 28.60
CA ARG A 637 117.01 -48.09 29.78
C ARG A 637 117.50 -46.68 30.11
N GLU A 638 118.80 -46.43 30.11
CA GLU A 638 119.35 -45.09 30.36
C GLU A 638 118.88 -44.08 29.32
N SER A 639 118.89 -44.46 28.04
CA SER A 639 118.35 -43.64 26.94
C SER A 639 116.85 -43.36 27.10
N LEU A 640 116.05 -44.39 27.45
CA LEU A 640 114.61 -44.26 27.64
C LEU A 640 114.27 -43.44 28.88
N LEU A 641 115.01 -43.59 29.97
CA LEU A 641 114.87 -42.76 31.17
C LEU A 641 115.22 -41.29 30.91
N LEU A 642 116.20 -41.03 30.05
CA LEU A 642 116.50 -39.68 29.54
C LEU A 642 115.31 -39.09 28.79
N GLU A 643 114.67 -39.87 27.93
CA GLU A 643 113.50 -39.42 27.16
C GLU A 643 112.26 -39.25 28.06
N VAL A 644 112.03 -40.15 29.02
CA VAL A 644 111.00 -39.98 30.06
C VAL A 644 111.27 -38.73 30.91
N ALA A 645 112.52 -38.43 31.25
CA ALA A 645 112.86 -37.20 31.96
C ALA A 645 112.59 -35.94 31.12
N ARG A 646 112.85 -35.99 29.81
CA ARG A 646 112.46 -34.93 28.86
C ARG A 646 110.94 -34.78 28.78
N MET A 647 110.19 -35.88 28.76
CA MET A 647 108.73 -35.90 28.75
C MET A 647 108.13 -35.37 30.04
N ILE A 648 108.72 -35.66 31.20
CA ILE A 648 108.32 -35.06 32.49
C ILE A 648 108.55 -33.55 32.45
N ARG A 649 109.65 -33.09 31.84
CA ARG A 649 109.90 -31.65 31.65
C ARG A 649 108.86 -31.02 30.72
N LEU A 650 108.50 -31.70 29.62
CA LEU A 650 107.44 -31.27 28.71
C LEU A 650 106.06 -31.25 29.39
N ALA A 651 105.74 -32.25 30.20
CA ALA A 651 104.52 -32.31 30.99
C ALA A 651 104.45 -31.18 32.03
N ARG A 652 105.59 -30.81 32.65
CA ARG A 652 105.67 -29.63 33.54
C ARG A 652 105.45 -28.32 32.79
N LEU A 653 106.00 -28.18 31.58
CA LEU A 653 105.77 -27.02 30.70
C LEU A 653 104.31 -26.93 30.23
N LEU A 654 103.71 -28.07 29.89
CA LEU A 654 102.30 -28.15 29.54
C LEU A 654 101.43 -27.79 30.74
N LYS A 655 101.76 -28.27 31.94
CA LYS A 655 101.07 -27.88 33.19
C LYS A 655 101.14 -26.37 33.47
N SER A 656 102.24 -25.69 33.16
CA SER A 656 102.28 -24.22 33.22
C SER A 656 101.42 -23.57 32.14
N ARG A 657 101.43 -24.08 30.90
CA ARG A 657 100.63 -23.56 29.79
C ARG A 657 99.12 -23.78 29.95
N LEU A 658 98.71 -24.86 30.62
CA LEU A 658 97.30 -25.13 30.94
C LEU A 658 96.74 -24.17 32.01
N ARG A 659 97.61 -23.54 32.80
CA ARG A 659 97.24 -22.51 33.79
C ARG A 659 97.16 -21.10 33.19
N GLU A 660 97.72 -20.91 32.00
CA GLU A 660 97.53 -19.66 31.27
C GLU A 660 96.08 -19.57 30.79
N PRO A 661 95.49 -18.38 30.75
CA PRO A 661 94.18 -18.21 30.16
C PRO A 661 94.19 -18.54 28.66
N LEU A 662 93.08 -19.04 28.14
CA LEU A 662 92.83 -19.29 26.71
C LEU A 662 92.74 -17.98 25.90
N CYS A 663 92.45 -16.86 26.54
CA CYS A 663 92.38 -15.54 25.93
C CYS A 663 92.87 -14.49 26.94
N PRO A 664 93.50 -13.37 26.54
CA PRO A 664 93.91 -12.30 27.45
C PRO A 664 92.78 -11.70 28.32
N GLN A 665 91.52 -11.96 27.96
CA GLN A 665 90.31 -11.44 28.58
C GLN A 665 89.71 -12.38 29.66
N GLN A 666 90.35 -13.52 29.93
CA GLN A 666 89.87 -14.55 30.87
C GLN A 666 90.39 -14.36 32.31
#